data_AF-A0A0H3AIG7-F1
#
_entry.id   AF-A0A0H3AIG7-F1
#
_cell.length_a   1.000
_cell.length_b   1.000
_cell.length_c   1.000
_cell.angle_alpha   90.00
_cell.angle_beta   90.00
_cell.angle_gamma   90.00
#
_symmetry.space_group_name_H-M   'P 1'
#
loop_
_entity.id
_entity.type
_entity.pdbx_description
1 polymer ?
#
loop_
_entity_poly.entity_id
_entity_poly.type
_entity_poly.pdbx_seq_one_letter_code
_entity_poly.pdbx_strand_id
1 'polypeptide(L)'
;MATLAYSIEVEGLEDETLVVRGFHGQESLSNSVFLGQACYGFRYEVQLASRVSNLTAEQMVDKRAELKLYRNSQLVQRVHGIVRAFSQGDIGHHHTFYQLTLVPALERLSLRHNSRIFQKQTVPEILSILLQEMGINDYAFALKRDGVQREFCVQYRESDIDFLHRLAAEEGLVYSFVHEAGKHTLYFSDASDSLSKLPEPIPYNALVGGAIDTPYIHGLTYRTQAEVSEVQLKDYSFKKPAYSFLQTVQGTELDYQQTRYQHFDAPGRYKDDVNGAAFSQIRLDYLRRHAHTATGQSNEPLLRAGYKFDLQEHLDPAMNRDWVVVSINHQGEQPQALQEDGGSGATTYSNQFSLIPGHLHWRAEPQPKPQVDGPMIATVVGPEGEEIFCDEHGRVKIHFPWDRYSNGNEQSSCWVRVSQGWAGSQYGFIAIPRIGHEVIVEFLNGDPDQPIITGRTYHATNTPPYTLPEHKTKTVLRTETHQGEGFNELSFEDQAGKEQIYLHAQKDFDGLIENDQFTQIKHNQHLTVEWESREAVTGEQVLSIEGSLHVKTGKVRVNEAGTEIHVKAGQKVVIEAGSEITVKAGGSFVKVDPAGVHLSGALVNLNSGGSAGSGSGFGGAMPALPGGLEPAVALAPPQTISYQALLQAEQANVPAVKVCPLAAQEATPAVNSITPPPPPPIAPPMAPPQPIMNPQPTANAQPNLGRSTKATPDFPTHFPKSSIGIENELAGLVVAMPANSAQKFGYVKSAQGDALFMLTKDMNQGSYQRPPSLQDGKNYQNWQTHTVELVSYPCEMDDKAAVETRKQAMLWLATHFTTHIDQSNHQPLAPIQSEDGRFVIEITNAKHVIAAGNGISAESQGQTITMTPSGQQATVGVAAKGFGTSATPELRLLESAPWYQKSLKSQFASLTSAENLDDKELAANVFAYLTSIYLKTAELAKKFGIYINEWDPMSEQITPNANGLTDPKVKNAWEILPRTKPSKIVEILSKSDAKAVMKHIKPQLQSRYSESLSKNVFQYFQDGGEVAGHGINNATVGDKHSPELAILFEFRTVPNELQSYLPKTESTTKSEVKLLDQFDPMKRKTVIQQVESLV
;
A
#
# COMPACT_ATOMS: atom_id res chain seq x y z
N MET A 1 -2.13 16.69 -77.76
CA MET A 1 -1.85 17.22 -76.40
C MET A 1 -3.17 17.63 -75.81
N ALA A 2 -3.44 17.25 -74.56
CA ALA A 2 -4.64 17.67 -73.88
C ALA A 2 -4.60 19.19 -73.59
N THR A 3 -5.72 19.88 -73.76
CA THR A 3 -5.85 21.29 -73.41
C THR A 3 -6.25 21.39 -71.94
N LEU A 4 -5.39 21.99 -71.12
CA LEU A 4 -5.65 22.22 -69.70
C LEU A 4 -6.17 23.64 -69.46
N ALA A 5 -7.08 23.79 -68.50
CA ALA A 5 -7.55 25.08 -68.02
C ALA A 5 -7.89 25.04 -66.53
N TYR A 6 -7.70 26.17 -65.83
CA TYR A 6 -8.01 26.35 -64.42
C TYR A 6 -8.96 27.53 -64.22
N SER A 7 -9.95 27.35 -63.35
CA SER A 7 -10.84 28.43 -62.89
C SER A 7 -11.03 28.35 -61.38
N ILE A 8 -11.44 29.47 -60.78
CA ILE A 8 -11.81 29.51 -59.37
C ILE A 8 -13.14 30.24 -59.22
N GLU A 9 -14.02 29.69 -58.38
CA GLU A 9 -15.26 30.35 -57.97
C GLU A 9 -15.13 30.75 -56.51
N VAL A 10 -15.59 31.95 -56.16
CA VAL A 10 -15.60 32.46 -54.78
C VAL A 10 -17.01 32.94 -54.47
N GLU A 11 -17.53 32.51 -53.33
CA GLU A 11 -18.87 32.85 -52.87
C GLU A 11 -19.08 34.37 -52.84
N GLY A 12 -20.06 34.84 -53.61
CA GLY A 12 -20.45 36.26 -53.67
C GLY A 12 -19.71 37.08 -54.74
N LEU A 13 -18.80 36.48 -55.51
CA LEU A 13 -18.19 37.09 -56.69
C LEU A 13 -18.77 36.48 -57.97
N GLU A 14 -18.77 37.26 -59.06
CA GLU A 14 -19.14 36.76 -60.39
C GLU A 14 -18.03 35.86 -60.96
N ASP A 15 -18.39 34.79 -61.67
CA ASP A 15 -17.46 33.74 -62.15
C ASP A 15 -16.29 34.27 -63.00
N GLU A 16 -16.47 35.38 -63.72
CA GLU A 16 -15.45 36.00 -64.57
C GLU A 16 -14.55 37.02 -63.83
N THR A 17 -14.78 37.25 -62.53
CA THR A 17 -14.06 38.26 -61.76
C THR A 17 -12.59 37.89 -61.60
N LEU A 18 -12.28 36.60 -61.43
CA LEU A 18 -10.94 36.09 -61.10
C LEU A 18 -10.47 35.10 -62.16
N VAL A 19 -9.24 35.28 -62.64
CA VAL A 19 -8.57 34.33 -63.53
C VAL A 19 -7.42 33.68 -62.79
N VAL A 20 -7.32 32.35 -62.85
CA VAL A 20 -6.22 31.59 -62.26
C VAL A 20 -4.98 31.68 -63.15
N ARG A 21 -3.88 32.18 -62.60
CA ARG A 21 -2.56 32.18 -63.24
C ARG A 21 -1.75 30.93 -62.92
N GLY A 22 -1.95 30.39 -61.73
CA GLY A 22 -1.30 29.19 -61.26
C GLY A 22 -1.68 28.87 -59.83
N PHE A 23 -1.31 27.69 -59.37
CA PHE A 23 -1.50 27.28 -57.99
C PHE A 23 -0.41 26.31 -57.56
N HIS A 24 -0.15 26.30 -56.26
CA HIS A 24 0.68 25.30 -55.60
C HIS A 24 -0.04 24.87 -54.34
N GLY A 25 -0.37 23.58 -54.25
CA GLY A 25 -1.07 23.06 -53.08
C GLY A 25 -0.57 21.71 -52.64
N GLN A 26 -0.82 21.40 -51.38
CA GLN A 26 -0.59 20.09 -50.80
C GLN A 26 -1.91 19.53 -50.31
N GLU A 27 -2.09 18.23 -50.49
CA GLU A 27 -3.06 17.42 -49.77
C GLU A 27 -2.32 16.39 -48.91
N SER A 28 -2.90 16.06 -47.76
CA SER A 28 -2.36 15.08 -46.82
C SER A 28 -3.47 14.28 -46.16
N LEU A 29 -3.16 13.03 -45.81
CA LEU A 29 -3.98 12.22 -44.94
C LEU A 29 -3.81 12.77 -43.53
N SER A 30 -4.87 13.34 -42.96
CA SER A 30 -4.85 14.15 -41.74
C SER A 30 -3.98 15.42 -41.86
N ASN A 31 -3.21 15.77 -40.82
CA ASN A 31 -2.45 17.01 -40.77
C ASN A 31 -1.01 16.83 -41.25
N SER A 32 -0.47 17.88 -41.87
CA SER A 32 0.91 17.99 -42.33
C SER A 32 1.38 19.44 -42.26
N VAL A 33 2.57 19.72 -42.80
CA VAL A 33 3.12 21.06 -42.96
C VAL A 33 3.41 21.30 -44.44
N PHE A 34 2.90 22.42 -44.97
CA PHE A 34 3.11 22.87 -46.33
C PHE A 34 3.65 24.30 -46.32
N LEU A 35 4.81 24.53 -46.95
CA LEU A 35 5.48 25.83 -47.00
C LEU A 35 5.67 26.50 -45.61
N GLY A 36 5.95 25.68 -44.59
CA GLY A 36 6.10 26.15 -43.20
C GLY A 36 4.78 26.52 -42.50
N GLN A 37 3.63 26.27 -43.13
CA GLN A 37 2.30 26.49 -42.56
C GLN A 37 1.59 25.16 -42.31
N ALA A 38 0.71 25.11 -41.33
CA ALA A 38 -0.09 23.92 -41.05
C ALA A 38 -1.04 23.62 -42.22
N CYS A 39 -1.13 22.35 -42.62
CA CYS A 39 -2.03 21.85 -43.64
C CYS A 39 -2.95 20.81 -43.00
N TYR A 40 -4.25 21.10 -42.89
CA TYR A 40 -5.22 20.23 -42.24
C TYR A 40 -5.98 19.39 -43.26
N GLY A 41 -5.23 18.64 -44.07
CA GLY A 41 -5.73 17.75 -45.13
C GLY A 41 -5.60 18.34 -46.53
N PHE A 42 -5.83 19.65 -46.71
CA PHE A 42 -5.37 20.34 -47.91
C PHE A 42 -5.07 21.82 -47.65
N ARG A 43 -4.13 22.38 -48.41
CA ARG A 43 -3.80 23.81 -48.46
C ARG A 43 -3.31 24.17 -49.86
N TYR A 44 -3.95 25.14 -50.50
CA TYR A 44 -3.59 25.61 -51.84
C TYR A 44 -3.30 27.11 -51.83
N GLU A 45 -2.12 27.50 -52.29
CA GLU A 45 -1.79 28.88 -52.64
C GLU A 45 -2.17 29.11 -54.11
N VAL A 46 -3.18 29.95 -54.35
CA VAL A 46 -3.72 30.20 -55.69
C VAL A 46 -3.36 31.61 -56.13
N GLN A 47 -2.64 31.72 -57.25
CA GLN A 47 -2.27 32.98 -57.87
C GLN A 47 -3.33 33.40 -58.88
N LEU A 48 -3.79 34.64 -58.74
CA LEU A 48 -4.96 35.16 -59.42
C LEU A 48 -4.66 36.49 -60.11
N ALA A 49 -5.47 36.81 -61.10
CA ALA A 49 -5.51 38.10 -61.75
C ALA A 49 -6.97 38.53 -61.94
N SER A 50 -7.23 39.83 -61.80
CA SER A 50 -8.56 40.41 -62.03
C SER A 50 -8.44 41.76 -62.74
N ARG A 51 -9.42 42.09 -63.58
CA ARG A 51 -9.59 43.47 -64.08
C ARG A 51 -10.14 44.42 -63.01
N VAL A 52 -10.69 43.87 -61.94
CA VAL A 52 -11.23 44.61 -60.78
C VAL A 52 -10.09 44.81 -59.79
N SER A 53 -9.67 46.06 -59.59
CA SER A 53 -8.51 46.42 -58.76
C SER A 53 -8.84 46.73 -57.28
N ASN A 54 -10.11 46.61 -56.89
CA ASN A 54 -10.62 46.99 -55.57
C ASN A 54 -11.30 45.84 -54.81
N LEU A 55 -10.95 44.58 -55.11
CA LEU A 55 -11.41 43.42 -54.33
C LEU A 55 -10.91 43.51 -52.89
N THR A 56 -11.80 43.32 -51.93
CA THR A 56 -11.51 43.51 -50.50
C THR A 56 -11.45 42.19 -49.72
N ALA A 57 -10.82 42.23 -48.54
CA ALA A 57 -10.79 41.08 -47.64
C ALA A 57 -12.19 40.64 -47.18
N GLU A 58 -13.16 41.56 -47.05
CA GLU A 58 -14.56 41.25 -46.66
C GLU A 58 -15.28 40.38 -47.70
N GLN A 59 -14.93 40.55 -48.98
CA GLN A 59 -15.47 39.75 -50.08
C GLN A 59 -14.81 38.37 -50.20
N MET A 60 -13.65 38.16 -49.58
CA MET A 60 -12.80 36.99 -49.82
C MET A 60 -12.61 36.14 -48.57
N VAL A 61 -12.08 36.70 -47.48
CA VAL A 61 -11.64 35.96 -46.30
C VAL A 61 -12.84 35.27 -45.62
N ASP A 62 -12.63 34.01 -45.25
CA ASP A 62 -13.62 33.11 -44.64
C ASP A 62 -14.84 32.76 -45.52
N LYS A 63 -14.84 33.16 -46.81
CA LYS A 63 -15.82 32.76 -47.81
C LYS A 63 -15.49 31.41 -48.43
N ARG A 64 -16.51 30.71 -48.94
CA ARG A 64 -16.32 29.46 -49.69
C ARG A 64 -15.68 29.75 -51.05
N ALA A 65 -14.79 28.87 -51.47
CA ALA A 65 -14.18 28.93 -52.80
C ALA A 65 -13.93 27.53 -53.37
N GLU A 66 -13.96 27.41 -54.70
CA GLU A 66 -13.77 26.14 -55.42
C GLU A 66 -12.78 26.32 -56.57
N LEU A 67 -11.61 25.68 -56.46
CA LEU A 67 -10.63 25.59 -57.55
C LEU A 67 -11.01 24.42 -58.47
N LYS A 68 -11.11 24.66 -59.78
CA LYS A 68 -11.52 23.68 -60.78
C LYS A 68 -10.44 23.47 -61.82
N LEU A 69 -10.15 22.20 -62.14
CA LEU A 69 -9.19 21.79 -63.15
C LEU A 69 -9.92 21.12 -64.31
N TYR A 70 -9.68 21.60 -65.51
CA TYR A 70 -10.27 21.08 -66.74
C TYR A 70 -9.19 20.45 -67.63
N ARG A 71 -9.54 19.32 -68.25
CA ARG A 71 -8.77 18.67 -69.31
C ARG A 71 -9.70 18.46 -70.50
N ASN A 72 -9.32 18.96 -71.68
CA ASN A 72 -10.14 18.93 -72.89
C ASN A 72 -11.57 19.47 -72.64
N SER A 73 -11.67 20.59 -71.92
CA SER A 73 -12.93 21.23 -71.51
C SER A 73 -13.84 20.39 -70.59
N GLN A 74 -13.37 19.25 -70.09
CA GLN A 74 -14.07 18.46 -69.08
C GLN A 74 -13.46 18.71 -67.70
N LEU A 75 -14.33 18.92 -66.70
CA LEU A 75 -13.91 19.08 -65.31
C LEU A 75 -13.39 17.74 -64.78
N VAL A 76 -12.09 17.69 -64.49
CA VAL A 76 -11.41 16.47 -64.02
C VAL A 76 -11.10 16.49 -62.54
N GLN A 77 -10.99 17.66 -61.93
CA GLN A 77 -10.79 17.79 -60.48
C GLN A 77 -11.40 19.08 -59.96
N ARG A 78 -11.84 19.06 -58.70
CA ARG A 78 -12.28 20.22 -57.95
C ARG A 78 -11.72 20.17 -56.52
N VAL A 79 -11.38 21.32 -55.98
CA VAL A 79 -11.00 21.50 -54.57
C VAL A 79 -11.89 22.58 -54.00
N HIS A 80 -12.90 22.17 -53.25
CA HIS A 80 -13.78 23.08 -52.52
C HIS A 80 -13.26 23.31 -51.10
N GLY A 81 -13.23 24.57 -50.65
CA GLY A 81 -12.69 24.99 -49.36
C GLY A 81 -13.23 26.35 -48.91
N ILE A 82 -12.56 26.94 -47.93
CA ILE A 82 -12.72 28.33 -47.51
C ILE A 82 -11.43 29.12 -47.73
N VAL A 83 -11.54 30.43 -47.90
CA VAL A 83 -10.38 31.30 -48.07
C VAL A 83 -9.80 31.69 -46.71
N ARG A 84 -8.62 31.17 -46.37
CA ARG A 84 -7.92 31.47 -45.11
C ARG A 84 -7.26 32.84 -45.10
N ALA A 85 -6.65 33.20 -46.22
CA ALA A 85 -5.90 34.42 -46.40
C ALA A 85 -6.09 34.94 -47.83
N PHE A 86 -6.02 36.26 -47.98
CA PHE A 86 -6.16 36.96 -49.24
C PHE A 86 -5.17 38.12 -49.26
N SER A 87 -4.46 38.29 -50.37
CA SER A 87 -3.50 39.39 -50.55
C SER A 87 -3.63 40.00 -51.94
N GLN A 88 -3.50 41.31 -52.01
CA GLN A 88 -3.38 42.09 -53.25
C GLN A 88 -1.91 42.39 -53.53
N GLY A 89 -1.46 42.06 -54.73
CA GLY A 89 -0.13 42.39 -55.24
C GLY A 89 -0.18 43.60 -56.19
N ASP A 90 0.81 43.65 -57.09
CA ASP A 90 0.95 44.74 -58.05
C ASP A 90 -0.22 44.85 -59.02
N ILE A 91 -0.45 46.07 -59.51
CA ILE A 91 -1.39 46.36 -60.59
C ILE A 91 -0.58 46.40 -61.90
N GLY A 92 -0.83 45.42 -62.79
CA GLY A 92 -0.28 45.37 -64.14
C GLY A 92 -1.02 46.28 -65.13
N HIS A 93 -0.82 46.08 -66.44
CA HIS A 93 -1.41 46.95 -67.47
C HIS A 93 -2.94 46.82 -67.58
N HIS A 94 -3.50 45.61 -67.56
CA HIS A 94 -4.96 45.40 -67.55
C HIS A 94 -5.48 44.62 -66.34
N HIS A 95 -4.61 44.05 -65.51
CA HIS A 95 -5.00 43.21 -64.38
C HIS A 95 -4.28 43.57 -63.09
N THR A 96 -4.98 43.54 -61.97
CA THR A 96 -4.41 43.50 -60.62
C THR A 96 -4.14 42.05 -60.23
N PHE A 97 -2.97 41.80 -59.64
CA PHE A 97 -2.62 40.47 -59.14
C PHE A 97 -3.12 40.26 -57.71
N TYR A 98 -3.66 39.08 -57.48
CA TYR A 98 -4.15 38.66 -56.17
C TYR A 98 -3.61 37.27 -55.85
N GLN A 99 -3.61 36.92 -54.58
CA GLN A 99 -3.39 35.56 -54.12
C GLN A 99 -4.39 35.24 -53.02
N LEU A 100 -4.88 34.01 -53.01
CA LEU A 100 -5.65 33.49 -51.91
C LEU A 100 -5.11 32.14 -51.46
N THR A 101 -5.33 31.85 -50.19
CA THR A 101 -5.01 30.56 -49.57
C THR A 101 -6.31 29.80 -49.34
N LEU A 102 -6.49 28.69 -50.04
CA LEU A 102 -7.67 27.82 -49.94
C LEU A 102 -7.39 26.66 -48.99
N VAL A 103 -8.25 26.47 -47.99
CA VAL A 103 -8.11 25.45 -46.92
C VAL A 103 -9.47 24.82 -46.58
N PRO A 104 -9.54 23.67 -45.87
CA PRO A 104 -10.81 23.13 -45.42
C PRO A 104 -11.45 23.99 -44.32
N ALA A 105 -12.79 23.91 -44.20
CA ALA A 105 -13.51 24.57 -43.11
C ALA A 105 -13.03 24.08 -41.73
N LEU A 106 -12.46 22.86 -41.66
CA LEU A 106 -11.81 22.28 -40.49
C LEU A 106 -10.74 23.21 -39.88
N GLU A 107 -10.05 24.03 -40.68
CA GLU A 107 -9.02 24.95 -40.18
C GLU A 107 -9.59 26.00 -39.19
N ARG A 108 -10.90 26.26 -39.20
CA ARG A 108 -11.53 27.14 -38.19
C ARG A 108 -11.33 26.65 -36.76
N LEU A 109 -11.19 25.34 -36.53
CA LEU A 109 -10.92 24.77 -35.21
C LEU A 109 -9.53 25.18 -34.69
N SER A 110 -8.59 25.59 -35.57
CA SER A 110 -7.29 26.12 -35.15
C SER A 110 -7.36 27.54 -34.58
N LEU A 111 -8.52 28.19 -34.68
CA LEU A 111 -8.74 29.57 -34.23
C LEU A 111 -9.51 29.64 -32.90
N ARG A 112 -9.84 28.49 -32.31
CA ARG A 112 -10.50 28.37 -31.00
C ARG A 112 -9.61 27.63 -30.03
N HIS A 113 -9.61 28.09 -28.79
CA HIS A 113 -8.80 27.56 -27.71
C HIS A 113 -9.63 27.47 -26.44
N ASN A 114 -9.57 26.33 -25.75
CA ASN A 114 -10.53 26.01 -24.71
C ASN A 114 -9.96 25.13 -23.59
N SER A 115 -10.67 25.13 -22.45
CA SER A 115 -10.59 24.11 -21.42
C SER A 115 -12.01 23.61 -21.10
N ARG A 116 -12.31 22.33 -21.33
CA ARG A 116 -13.65 21.75 -21.21
C ARG A 116 -13.59 20.26 -20.87
N ILE A 117 -14.68 19.77 -20.31
CA ILE A 117 -14.83 18.37 -19.88
C ILE A 117 -15.90 17.68 -20.74
N PHE A 118 -15.56 16.51 -21.26
CA PHE A 118 -16.47 15.59 -21.95
C PHE A 118 -16.63 14.32 -21.10
N GLN A 119 -17.85 13.85 -20.92
CA GLN A 119 -18.16 12.70 -20.05
C GLN A 119 -19.11 11.73 -20.74
N LYS A 120 -18.83 10.43 -20.58
CA LYS A 120 -19.64 9.33 -21.12
C LYS A 120 -19.90 9.49 -22.63
N GLN A 121 -18.86 9.88 -23.36
CA GLN A 121 -18.90 10.08 -24.80
C GLN A 121 -17.74 9.35 -25.46
N THR A 122 -18.01 8.77 -26.63
CA THR A 122 -17.01 8.21 -27.52
C THR A 122 -16.24 9.33 -28.22
N VAL A 123 -15.04 9.04 -28.73
CA VAL A 123 -14.27 10.04 -29.48
C VAL A 123 -15.04 10.58 -30.70
N PRO A 124 -15.71 9.76 -31.54
CA PRO A 124 -16.53 10.27 -32.64
C PRO A 124 -17.62 11.26 -32.20
N GLU A 125 -18.27 11.03 -31.05
CA GLU A 125 -19.25 11.97 -30.49
C GLU A 125 -18.58 13.30 -30.07
N ILE A 126 -17.41 13.24 -29.43
CA ILE A 126 -16.64 14.44 -29.06
C ILE A 126 -16.23 15.22 -30.31
N LEU A 127 -15.68 14.55 -31.32
CA LEU A 127 -15.27 15.18 -32.57
C LEU A 127 -16.46 15.81 -33.30
N SER A 128 -17.61 15.13 -33.30
CA SER A 128 -18.86 15.64 -33.86
C SER A 128 -19.29 16.96 -33.21
N ILE A 129 -19.17 17.07 -31.88
CA ILE A 129 -19.47 18.31 -31.14
C ILE A 129 -18.54 19.44 -31.60
N LEU A 130 -17.22 19.19 -31.66
CA LEU A 130 -16.23 20.21 -32.08
C LEU A 130 -16.52 20.75 -33.49
N LEU A 131 -16.89 19.85 -34.42
CA LEU A 131 -17.21 20.20 -35.80
C LEU A 131 -18.52 21.00 -35.90
N GLN A 132 -19.58 20.54 -35.23
CA GLN A 132 -20.89 21.18 -35.23
C GLN A 132 -20.87 22.58 -34.60
N GLU A 133 -20.10 22.78 -33.52
CA GLU A 133 -19.91 24.10 -32.91
C GLU A 133 -19.32 25.13 -33.89
N MET A 134 -18.61 24.67 -34.92
CA MET A 134 -18.07 25.52 -35.98
C MET A 134 -18.85 25.48 -37.31
N GLY A 135 -20.06 24.93 -37.29
CA GLY A 135 -20.93 24.85 -38.46
C GLY A 135 -20.43 23.89 -39.55
N ILE A 136 -19.52 22.98 -39.21
CA ILE A 136 -19.04 21.93 -40.12
C ILE A 136 -19.99 20.74 -39.97
N ASN A 137 -20.94 20.63 -40.89
CA ASN A 137 -21.98 19.58 -40.87
C ASN A 137 -21.71 18.45 -41.89
N ASP A 138 -20.88 18.71 -42.90
CA ASP A 138 -20.48 17.72 -43.90
C ASP A 138 -19.30 16.89 -43.39
N TYR A 139 -19.57 15.93 -42.50
CA TYR A 139 -18.59 14.94 -42.06
C TYR A 139 -19.20 13.55 -41.88
N ALA A 140 -18.36 12.52 -41.92
CA ALA A 140 -18.77 11.14 -41.71
C ALA A 140 -17.65 10.31 -41.06
N PHE A 141 -18.05 9.22 -40.38
CA PHE A 141 -17.16 8.26 -39.74
C PHE A 141 -17.31 6.90 -40.40
N ALA A 142 -16.24 6.37 -40.98
CA ALA A 142 -16.16 5.05 -41.59
C ALA A 142 -15.20 4.16 -40.76
N LEU A 143 -15.68 3.74 -39.59
CA LEU A 143 -14.87 3.05 -38.59
C LEU A 143 -15.17 1.55 -38.57
N LYS A 144 -14.14 0.72 -38.43
CA LYS A 144 -14.27 -0.72 -38.19
C LYS A 144 -14.36 -1.06 -36.70
N ARG A 145 -13.77 -0.24 -35.83
CA ARG A 145 -13.77 -0.45 -34.38
C ARG A 145 -14.93 0.30 -33.71
N ASP A 146 -15.66 -0.40 -32.86
CA ASP A 146 -16.60 0.23 -31.93
C ASP A 146 -15.82 0.94 -30.80
N GLY A 147 -15.93 2.26 -30.74
CA GLY A 147 -15.31 3.07 -29.69
C GLY A 147 -16.04 2.94 -28.35
N VAL A 148 -15.30 2.94 -27.25
CA VAL A 148 -15.89 2.95 -25.90
C VAL A 148 -16.08 4.39 -25.42
N GLN A 149 -17.17 4.64 -24.70
CA GLN A 149 -17.40 5.93 -24.06
C GLN A 149 -16.34 6.18 -22.99
N ARG A 150 -15.67 7.34 -23.07
CA ARG A 150 -14.71 7.78 -22.05
C ARG A 150 -15.48 8.30 -20.84
N GLU A 151 -15.19 7.77 -19.64
CA GLU A 151 -15.80 8.25 -18.40
C GLU A 151 -15.49 9.74 -18.18
N PHE A 152 -14.28 10.16 -18.54
CA PHE A 152 -13.78 11.51 -18.37
C PHE A 152 -12.72 11.82 -19.43
N CYS A 153 -12.90 12.89 -20.20
CA CYS A 153 -11.95 13.34 -21.21
C CYS A 153 -11.90 14.87 -21.23
N VAL A 154 -10.74 15.44 -21.01
CA VAL A 154 -10.55 16.88 -20.86
C VAL A 154 -9.80 17.45 -22.07
N GLN A 155 -10.36 18.51 -22.65
CA GLN A 155 -9.61 19.45 -23.47
C GLN A 155 -9.01 20.46 -22.51
N TYR A 156 -7.69 20.64 -22.46
CA TYR A 156 -7.05 21.53 -21.48
C TYR A 156 -6.03 22.43 -22.13
N ARG A 157 -6.34 23.74 -22.19
CA ARG A 157 -5.43 24.78 -22.72
C ARG A 157 -4.83 24.41 -24.07
N GLU A 158 -5.66 23.85 -24.94
CA GLU A 158 -5.28 23.47 -26.31
C GLU A 158 -6.34 23.99 -27.29
N SER A 159 -5.96 24.10 -28.56
CA SER A 159 -6.92 24.50 -29.59
C SER A 159 -7.92 23.37 -29.88
N ASP A 160 -9.06 23.69 -30.48
CA ASP A 160 -10.04 22.66 -30.85
C ASP A 160 -9.45 21.69 -31.90
N ILE A 161 -8.54 22.17 -32.76
CA ILE A 161 -7.87 21.31 -33.75
C ILE A 161 -6.81 20.40 -33.12
N ASP A 162 -6.03 20.91 -32.17
CA ASP A 162 -5.01 20.10 -31.47
C ASP A 162 -5.68 19.00 -30.65
N PHE A 163 -6.80 19.32 -29.99
CA PHE A 163 -7.61 18.35 -29.27
C PHE A 163 -8.16 17.27 -30.21
N LEU A 164 -8.69 17.67 -31.36
CA LEU A 164 -9.18 16.74 -32.39
C LEU A 164 -8.06 15.83 -32.87
N HIS A 165 -6.89 16.35 -33.22
CA HIS A 165 -5.76 15.54 -33.70
C HIS A 165 -5.23 14.61 -32.63
N ARG A 166 -5.15 15.06 -31.38
CA ARG A 166 -4.75 14.24 -30.25
C ARG A 166 -5.69 13.04 -30.08
N LEU A 167 -7.00 13.28 -30.01
CA LEU A 167 -7.99 12.21 -29.87
C LEU A 167 -8.02 11.29 -31.09
N ALA A 168 -7.95 11.86 -32.30
CA ALA A 168 -7.92 11.08 -33.53
C ALA A 168 -6.69 10.15 -33.55
N ALA A 169 -5.50 10.65 -33.25
CA ALA A 169 -4.28 9.84 -33.22
C ALA A 169 -4.32 8.74 -32.14
N GLU A 170 -4.87 9.02 -30.95
CA GLU A 170 -5.07 8.01 -29.89
C GLU A 170 -5.97 6.85 -30.36
N GLU A 171 -7.05 7.17 -31.07
CA GLU A 171 -8.02 6.20 -31.60
C GLU A 171 -7.60 5.60 -32.95
N GLY A 172 -6.46 6.02 -33.50
CA GLY A 172 -5.97 5.60 -34.81
C GLY A 172 -6.79 6.16 -35.98
N LEU A 173 -7.61 7.19 -35.75
CA LEU A 173 -8.39 7.85 -36.77
C LEU A 173 -7.51 8.75 -37.62
N VAL A 174 -7.70 8.63 -38.93
CA VAL A 174 -7.16 9.54 -39.94
C VAL A 174 -8.31 10.11 -40.75
N TYR A 175 -8.13 11.28 -41.35
CA TYR A 175 -9.18 11.92 -42.11
C TYR A 175 -8.76 12.36 -43.50
N SER A 176 -9.71 12.33 -44.42
CA SER A 176 -9.57 12.74 -45.81
C SER A 176 -10.78 13.57 -46.26
N PHE A 177 -10.69 14.17 -47.45
CA PHE A 177 -11.77 14.99 -47.99
C PHE A 177 -12.33 14.42 -49.30
N VAL A 178 -13.65 14.45 -49.42
CA VAL A 178 -14.35 14.25 -50.70
C VAL A 178 -14.87 15.61 -51.14
N HIS A 179 -14.42 16.05 -52.31
CA HIS A 179 -14.88 17.31 -52.90
C HIS A 179 -16.02 17.05 -53.88
N GLU A 180 -17.17 17.66 -53.61
CA GLU A 180 -18.36 17.66 -54.44
C GLU A 180 -18.68 19.09 -54.87
N ALA A 181 -19.64 19.27 -55.78
CA ALA A 181 -20.02 20.61 -56.23
C ALA A 181 -20.49 21.49 -55.05
N GLY A 182 -19.72 22.54 -54.75
CA GLY A 182 -20.06 23.52 -53.72
C GLY A 182 -19.94 23.02 -52.27
N LYS A 183 -19.32 21.86 -52.03
CA LYS A 183 -19.04 21.36 -50.68
C LYS A 183 -17.82 20.43 -50.62
N HIS A 184 -17.23 20.33 -49.43
CA HIS A 184 -16.24 19.30 -49.12
C HIS A 184 -16.70 18.54 -47.87
N THR A 185 -16.64 17.21 -47.92
CA THR A 185 -17.03 16.34 -46.80
C THR A 185 -15.79 15.74 -46.15
N LEU A 186 -15.69 15.88 -44.83
CA LEU A 186 -14.62 15.35 -43.99
C LEU A 186 -14.92 13.90 -43.59
N TYR A 187 -14.10 12.94 -44.03
CA TYR A 187 -14.27 11.52 -43.72
C TYR A 187 -13.19 11.04 -42.76
N PHE A 188 -13.61 10.58 -41.57
CA PHE A 188 -12.72 9.90 -40.62
C PHE A 188 -12.74 8.39 -40.87
N SER A 189 -11.58 7.75 -40.79
CA SER A 189 -11.39 6.32 -40.99
C SER A 189 -10.31 5.77 -40.06
N ASP A 190 -10.46 4.52 -39.62
CA ASP A 190 -9.51 3.80 -38.75
C ASP A 190 -8.80 2.64 -39.47
N ALA A 191 -9.13 2.42 -40.74
CA ALA A 191 -8.62 1.31 -41.54
C ALA A 191 -8.47 1.73 -43.00
N SER A 192 -7.44 1.18 -43.65
CA SER A 192 -7.15 1.43 -45.07
C SER A 192 -8.31 1.00 -45.98
N ASP A 193 -8.97 -0.11 -45.64
CA ASP A 193 -10.12 -0.62 -46.41
C ASP A 193 -11.33 0.33 -46.39
N SER A 194 -11.39 1.25 -45.43
CA SER A 194 -12.45 2.26 -45.33
C SER A 194 -12.15 3.51 -46.16
N LEU A 195 -10.96 3.61 -46.76
CA LEU A 195 -10.58 4.72 -47.64
C LEU A 195 -11.21 4.57 -49.02
N SER A 196 -11.59 5.70 -49.61
CA SER A 196 -12.11 5.75 -50.98
C SER A 196 -11.08 5.24 -51.99
N LYS A 197 -11.53 4.54 -53.02
CA LYS A 197 -10.67 4.04 -54.10
C LYS A 197 -11.04 4.69 -55.43
N LEU A 198 -10.04 5.10 -56.22
CA LEU A 198 -10.24 5.57 -57.59
C LEU A 198 -10.81 4.43 -58.45
N PRO A 199 -11.78 4.73 -59.33
CA PRO A 199 -12.49 3.70 -60.10
C PRO A 199 -11.60 3.03 -61.15
N GLU A 200 -10.74 3.80 -61.80
CA GLU A 200 -9.88 3.32 -62.87
C GLU A 200 -8.42 3.17 -62.39
N PRO A 201 -7.71 2.11 -62.80
CA PRO A 201 -6.28 1.98 -62.58
C PRO A 201 -5.48 3.07 -63.28
N ILE A 202 -4.33 3.44 -62.70
CA ILE A 202 -3.42 4.44 -63.26
C ILE A 202 -2.23 3.72 -63.90
N PRO A 203 -1.93 3.95 -65.19
CA PRO A 203 -0.79 3.33 -65.86
C PRO A 203 0.53 3.99 -65.44
N TYR A 204 1.58 3.19 -65.32
CA TYR A 204 2.96 3.64 -65.21
C TYR A 204 3.59 3.75 -66.60
N ASN A 205 4.10 4.93 -66.95
CA ASN A 205 4.77 5.17 -68.22
C ASN A 205 6.19 5.70 -67.99
N ALA A 206 7.18 4.84 -68.21
CA ALA A 206 8.61 5.20 -68.15
C ALA A 206 9.12 5.93 -69.41
N LEU A 207 8.37 5.92 -70.52
CA LEU A 207 8.86 6.41 -71.81
C LEU A 207 8.71 7.93 -71.92
N VAL A 208 9.85 8.62 -72.04
CA VAL A 208 9.96 10.09 -72.15
C VAL A 208 9.33 10.65 -73.45
N GLY A 209 8.98 9.80 -74.44
CA GLY A 209 8.58 10.23 -75.79
C GLY A 209 7.16 9.87 -76.24
N GLY A 210 6.39 9.13 -75.45
CA GLY A 210 5.01 8.76 -75.82
C GLY A 210 4.03 9.83 -75.38
N ALA A 211 3.41 10.57 -76.31
CA ALA A 211 2.28 11.43 -76.00
C ALA A 211 1.05 10.54 -75.72
N ILE A 212 0.99 9.98 -74.50
CA ILE A 212 -0.19 9.28 -74.01
C ILE A 212 -1.27 10.33 -73.71
N ASP A 213 -2.47 10.09 -74.23
CA ASP A 213 -3.61 11.01 -74.05
C ASP A 213 -4.31 10.84 -72.70
N THR A 214 -4.05 9.73 -71.99
CA THR A 214 -4.49 9.49 -70.61
C THR A 214 -3.46 10.00 -69.59
N PRO A 215 -3.87 10.42 -68.38
CA PRO A 215 -2.93 10.69 -67.30
C PRO A 215 -2.18 9.42 -66.85
N TYR A 216 -0.96 9.57 -66.35
CA TYR A 216 -0.05 8.47 -66.00
C TYR A 216 0.94 8.87 -64.90
N ILE A 217 1.49 7.86 -64.22
CA ILE A 217 2.64 7.99 -63.31
C ILE A 217 3.93 7.74 -64.11
N HIS A 218 4.95 8.57 -63.97
CA HIS A 218 6.21 8.43 -64.73
C HIS A 218 7.48 8.36 -63.88
N GLY A 219 7.36 8.58 -62.58
CA GLY A 219 8.44 8.37 -61.61
C GLY A 219 7.88 7.66 -60.40
N LEU A 220 8.57 6.62 -59.93
CA LEU A 220 8.23 5.90 -58.71
C LEU A 220 9.50 5.37 -58.06
N THR A 221 9.69 5.64 -56.76
CA THR A 221 10.81 5.18 -55.95
C THR A 221 10.26 4.52 -54.70
N TYR A 222 10.47 3.22 -54.56
CA TYR A 222 10.09 2.46 -53.37
C TYR A 222 11.23 2.48 -52.34
N ARG A 223 10.88 2.65 -51.06
CA ARG A 223 11.81 2.74 -49.93
C ARG A 223 11.34 1.82 -48.81
N THR A 224 12.29 1.04 -48.30
CA THR A 224 12.14 0.24 -47.08
C THR A 224 13.13 0.70 -46.02
N GLN A 225 12.73 0.73 -44.75
CA GLN A 225 13.65 1.01 -43.63
C GLN A 225 13.30 0.23 -42.36
N ALA A 226 14.31 -0.01 -41.53
CA ALA A 226 14.12 -0.63 -40.22
C ALA A 226 13.38 0.33 -39.27
N GLU A 227 12.38 -0.20 -38.59
CA GLU A 227 11.54 0.51 -37.61
C GLU A 227 11.34 -0.33 -36.35
N VAL A 228 10.60 0.22 -35.37
CA VAL A 228 10.15 -0.52 -34.18
C VAL A 228 9.54 -1.87 -34.60
N SER A 229 9.94 -2.95 -33.90
CA SER A 229 9.47 -4.31 -34.17
C SER A 229 8.41 -4.78 -33.17
N GLU A 230 8.35 -4.19 -31.98
CA GLU A 230 7.41 -4.58 -30.91
C GLU A 230 7.04 -3.36 -30.07
N VAL A 231 5.76 -3.25 -29.70
CA VAL A 231 5.26 -2.25 -28.74
C VAL A 231 4.74 -2.95 -27.49
N GLN A 232 5.10 -2.41 -26.32
CA GLN A 232 4.55 -2.78 -25.01
C GLN A 232 3.95 -1.55 -24.32
N LEU A 233 2.64 -1.54 -24.09
CA LEU A 233 1.97 -0.47 -23.35
C LEU A 233 1.49 -1.00 -22.00
N LYS A 234 1.80 -0.29 -20.91
CA LYS A 234 1.40 -0.66 -19.55
C LYS A 234 0.52 0.39 -18.89
N ASP A 235 -0.52 -0.02 -18.17
CA ASP A 235 -1.36 0.88 -17.38
C ASP A 235 -1.61 0.34 -15.96
N TYR A 236 -2.40 1.06 -15.18
CA TYR A 236 -2.78 0.73 -13.81
C TYR A 236 -4.25 1.10 -13.57
N SER A 237 -4.98 0.23 -12.87
CA SER A 237 -6.33 0.53 -12.38
C SER A 237 -6.44 0.24 -10.90
N PHE A 238 -6.89 1.22 -10.13
CA PHE A 238 -7.15 1.04 -8.70
C PHE A 238 -8.26 0.02 -8.42
N LYS A 239 -9.15 -0.23 -9.39
CA LYS A 239 -10.20 -1.26 -9.30
C LYS A 239 -9.67 -2.68 -9.49
N LYS A 240 -8.47 -2.82 -10.09
CA LYS A 240 -7.81 -4.11 -10.35
C LYS A 240 -6.29 -3.99 -10.11
N PRO A 241 -5.83 -3.67 -8.87
CA PRO A 241 -4.44 -3.26 -8.62
C PRO A 241 -3.41 -4.38 -8.80
N ALA A 242 -3.82 -5.64 -8.67
CA ALA A 242 -2.97 -6.82 -8.92
C ALA A 242 -2.91 -7.23 -10.40
N TYR A 243 -3.79 -6.67 -11.25
CA TYR A 243 -3.79 -6.98 -12.68
C TYR A 243 -2.68 -6.20 -13.39
N SER A 244 -1.89 -6.88 -14.22
CA SER A 244 -0.66 -6.30 -14.79
C SER A 244 -0.91 -5.19 -15.80
N PHE A 245 -2.09 -5.19 -16.47
CA PHE A 245 -2.44 -4.31 -17.60
C PHE A 245 -1.22 -4.07 -18.51
N LEU A 246 -0.75 -5.14 -19.15
CA LEU A 246 0.38 -5.10 -20.07
C LEU A 246 -0.06 -5.72 -21.40
N GLN A 247 0.04 -4.94 -22.46
CA GLN A 247 -0.32 -5.36 -23.82
C GLN A 247 0.92 -5.33 -24.70
N THR A 248 1.12 -6.37 -25.49
CA THR A 248 2.30 -6.56 -26.35
C THR A 248 1.86 -6.90 -27.76
N VAL A 249 2.39 -6.17 -28.74
CA VAL A 249 2.08 -6.37 -30.16
C VAL A 249 3.37 -6.44 -30.96
N GLN A 250 3.47 -7.43 -31.84
CA GLN A 250 4.59 -7.64 -32.76
C GLN A 250 4.29 -7.10 -34.15
N GLY A 251 5.29 -6.50 -34.79
CA GLY A 251 5.21 -6.05 -36.18
C GLY A 251 5.14 -7.21 -37.17
N THR A 252 4.56 -6.93 -38.34
CA THR A 252 4.60 -7.81 -39.51
C THR A 252 5.60 -7.30 -40.54
N GLU A 253 5.92 -8.15 -41.53
CA GLU A 253 6.86 -7.84 -42.62
C GLU A 253 8.22 -7.39 -42.07
N LEU A 254 8.88 -8.24 -41.27
CA LEU A 254 10.12 -7.92 -40.55
C LEU A 254 11.38 -8.57 -41.15
N ASP A 255 11.28 -9.31 -42.26
CA ASP A 255 12.38 -10.15 -42.80
C ASP A 255 13.67 -9.37 -43.13
N TYR A 256 13.56 -8.06 -43.37
CA TYR A 256 14.69 -7.17 -43.67
C TYR A 256 15.33 -6.52 -42.43
N GLN A 257 14.83 -6.79 -41.22
CA GLN A 257 15.29 -6.17 -39.97
C GLN A 257 15.35 -7.14 -38.79
N GLN A 258 15.91 -6.69 -37.66
CA GLN A 258 15.86 -7.45 -36.41
C GLN A 258 14.49 -7.31 -35.73
N THR A 259 14.10 -8.33 -34.96
CA THR A 259 12.81 -8.40 -34.25
C THR A 259 12.90 -7.96 -32.78
N ARG A 260 13.94 -7.21 -32.39
CA ARG A 260 14.24 -6.85 -30.98
C ARG A 260 14.20 -5.34 -30.69
N TYR A 261 13.73 -4.54 -31.63
CA TYR A 261 13.57 -3.09 -31.45
C TYR A 261 12.26 -2.80 -30.71
N GLN A 262 12.28 -2.94 -29.39
CA GLN A 262 11.12 -2.79 -28.52
C GLN A 262 10.87 -1.31 -28.16
N HIS A 263 9.60 -0.92 -28.17
CA HIS A 263 9.10 0.36 -27.67
C HIS A 263 8.21 0.11 -26.45
N PHE A 264 8.61 0.62 -25.27
CA PHE A 264 7.81 0.54 -24.05
C PHE A 264 7.30 1.92 -23.64
N ASP A 265 6.04 2.01 -23.21
CA ASP A 265 5.45 3.25 -22.72
C ASP A 265 4.40 3.01 -21.61
N ALA A 266 4.29 3.96 -20.67
CA ALA A 266 3.34 3.93 -19.56
C ALA A 266 3.03 5.36 -19.07
N PRO A 267 1.77 5.69 -18.74
CA PRO A 267 0.58 4.84 -18.83
C PRO A 267 0.09 4.65 -20.27
N GLY A 268 -0.38 3.44 -20.60
CA GLY A 268 -0.91 3.05 -21.91
C GLY A 268 -2.28 3.63 -22.25
N ARG A 269 -2.94 4.28 -21.29
CA ARG A 269 -4.24 4.97 -21.39
C ARG A 269 -5.42 4.05 -21.71
N TYR A 270 -5.41 2.83 -21.17
CA TYR A 270 -6.51 1.87 -21.28
C TYR A 270 -6.80 1.22 -19.93
N LYS A 271 -8.05 0.79 -19.72
CA LYS A 271 -8.49 0.11 -18.48
C LYS A 271 -9.12 -1.26 -18.73
N ASP A 272 -8.99 -1.76 -19.97
CA ASP A 272 -9.41 -3.07 -20.43
C ASP A 272 -8.50 -3.56 -21.57
N ASP A 273 -8.43 -4.88 -21.76
CA ASP A 273 -7.50 -5.48 -22.72
C ASP A 273 -7.90 -5.26 -24.18
N VAL A 274 -9.18 -5.06 -24.48
CA VAL A 274 -9.64 -4.85 -25.86
C VAL A 274 -9.12 -3.51 -26.38
N ASN A 275 -9.31 -2.45 -25.60
CA ASN A 275 -8.74 -1.14 -25.93
C ASN A 275 -7.22 -1.14 -25.85
N GLY A 276 -6.63 -1.83 -24.87
CA GLY A 276 -5.18 -1.90 -24.72
C GLY A 276 -4.48 -2.58 -25.90
N ALA A 277 -5.02 -3.69 -26.41
CA ALA A 277 -4.52 -4.36 -27.60
C ALA A 277 -4.61 -3.45 -28.82
N ALA A 278 -5.76 -2.78 -29.00
CA ALA A 278 -5.97 -1.89 -30.12
C ALA A 278 -5.07 -0.63 -30.08
N PHE A 279 -4.91 0.03 -28.94
CA PHE A 279 -3.99 1.16 -28.79
C PHE A 279 -2.53 0.76 -29.00
N SER A 280 -2.15 -0.45 -28.55
CA SER A 280 -0.81 -0.99 -28.81
C SER A 280 -0.57 -1.23 -30.31
N GLN A 281 -1.58 -1.74 -31.04
CA GLN A 281 -1.51 -1.89 -32.49
C GLN A 281 -1.47 -0.53 -33.20
N ILE A 282 -2.30 0.44 -32.81
CA ILE A 282 -2.30 1.80 -33.38
C ILE A 282 -0.93 2.46 -33.17
N ARG A 283 -0.34 2.31 -31.98
CA ARG A 283 1.01 2.83 -31.68
C ARG A 283 2.07 2.16 -32.56
N LEU A 284 1.98 0.85 -32.77
CA LEU A 284 2.89 0.12 -33.62
C LEU A 284 2.76 0.52 -35.10
N ASP A 285 1.53 0.65 -35.61
CA ASP A 285 1.25 1.12 -36.97
C ASP A 285 1.83 2.53 -37.20
N TYR A 286 1.69 3.44 -36.23
CA TYR A 286 2.31 4.77 -36.26
C TYR A 286 3.84 4.68 -36.32
N LEU A 287 4.46 3.94 -35.40
CA LEU A 287 5.92 3.81 -35.34
C LEU A 287 6.49 3.11 -36.58
N ARG A 288 5.68 2.34 -37.32
CA ARG A 288 6.08 1.65 -38.55
C ARG A 288 5.56 2.31 -39.84
N ARG A 289 4.91 3.47 -39.78
CA ARG A 289 4.28 4.13 -40.95
C ARG A 289 5.26 4.47 -42.08
N HIS A 290 6.55 4.53 -41.78
CA HIS A 290 7.63 4.79 -42.74
C HIS A 290 8.42 3.54 -43.15
N ALA A 291 8.08 2.37 -42.62
CA ALA A 291 8.77 1.11 -42.90
C ALA A 291 8.74 0.74 -44.39
N HIS A 292 7.59 0.96 -45.05
CA HIS A 292 7.37 0.70 -46.49
C HIS A 292 6.67 1.89 -47.13
N THR A 293 7.41 2.67 -47.91
CA THR A 293 6.87 3.88 -48.56
C THR A 293 7.26 3.91 -50.03
N ALA A 294 6.53 4.65 -50.85
CA ALA A 294 6.96 5.00 -52.20
C ALA A 294 6.76 6.49 -52.47
N THR A 295 7.62 7.11 -53.24
CA THR A 295 7.42 8.49 -53.74
C THR A 295 7.38 8.50 -55.25
N GLY A 296 6.57 9.37 -55.84
CA GLY A 296 6.41 9.37 -57.29
C GLY A 296 5.95 10.71 -57.87
N GLN A 297 5.85 10.73 -59.21
CA GLN A 297 5.46 11.90 -59.99
C GLN A 297 4.43 11.49 -61.05
N SER A 298 3.41 12.31 -61.24
CA SER A 298 2.39 12.10 -62.26
C SER A 298 1.81 13.39 -62.81
N ASN A 299 0.99 13.24 -63.85
CA ASN A 299 0.08 14.27 -64.35
C ASN A 299 -1.40 13.88 -64.16
N GLU A 300 -1.71 12.96 -63.24
CA GLU A 300 -3.07 12.51 -62.92
C GLU A 300 -3.74 13.45 -61.91
N PRO A 301 -4.68 14.32 -62.31
CA PRO A 301 -5.35 15.25 -61.41
C PRO A 301 -6.28 14.60 -60.39
N LEU A 302 -6.71 13.35 -60.60
CA LEU A 302 -7.57 12.62 -59.65
C LEU A 302 -6.82 12.06 -58.44
N LEU A 303 -5.48 11.95 -58.50
CA LEU A 303 -4.69 11.56 -57.33
C LEU A 303 -4.84 12.61 -56.24
N ARG A 304 -5.18 12.15 -55.04
CA ARG A 304 -5.50 12.96 -53.86
C ARG A 304 -5.14 12.19 -52.59
N ALA A 305 -4.81 12.91 -51.52
CA ALA A 305 -4.47 12.25 -50.27
C ALA A 305 -5.69 11.54 -49.64
N GLY A 306 -5.45 10.38 -49.04
CA GLY A 306 -6.50 9.52 -48.47
C GLY A 306 -7.28 8.69 -49.48
N TYR A 307 -6.84 8.62 -50.74
CA TYR A 307 -7.41 7.73 -51.75
C TYR A 307 -6.50 6.54 -52.02
N LYS A 308 -7.15 5.42 -52.34
CA LYS A 308 -6.53 4.23 -52.91
C LYS A 308 -6.58 4.29 -54.43
N PHE A 309 -5.57 3.73 -55.10
CA PHE A 309 -5.62 3.48 -56.54
C PHE A 309 -4.82 2.23 -56.89
N ASP A 310 -5.17 1.60 -58.00
CA ASP A 310 -4.40 0.47 -58.54
C ASP A 310 -3.34 1.00 -59.51
N LEU A 311 -2.07 0.71 -59.26
CA LEU A 311 -0.99 0.94 -60.21
C LEU A 311 -0.94 -0.22 -61.20
N GLN A 312 -0.83 0.09 -62.49
CA GLN A 312 -0.64 -0.91 -63.55
C GLN A 312 0.52 -0.52 -64.47
N GLU A 313 0.95 -1.46 -65.32
CA GLU A 313 1.97 -1.29 -66.36
C GLU A 313 3.39 -0.94 -65.84
N HIS A 314 3.64 -1.03 -64.53
CA HIS A 314 4.98 -0.93 -63.99
C HIS A 314 5.82 -2.15 -64.39
N LEU A 315 7.09 -1.92 -64.75
CA LEU A 315 8.01 -2.98 -65.22
C LEU A 315 8.32 -4.03 -64.16
N ASP A 316 8.27 -3.64 -62.88
CA ASP A 316 8.28 -4.55 -61.73
C ASP A 316 6.84 -4.93 -61.34
N PRO A 317 6.43 -6.21 -61.50
CA PRO A 317 5.10 -6.68 -61.13
C PRO A 317 4.74 -6.46 -59.65
N ALA A 318 5.72 -6.41 -58.73
CA ALA A 318 5.45 -6.18 -57.31
C ALA A 318 4.91 -4.77 -57.02
N MET A 319 5.19 -3.80 -57.92
CA MET A 319 4.66 -2.45 -57.82
C MET A 319 3.23 -2.34 -58.37
N ASN A 320 2.79 -3.27 -59.22
CA ASN A 320 1.44 -3.30 -59.80
C ASN A 320 0.42 -3.83 -58.78
N ARG A 321 0.07 -2.96 -57.83
CA ARG A 321 -0.79 -3.25 -56.68
C ARG A 321 -1.61 -2.02 -56.30
N ASP A 322 -2.47 -2.17 -55.30
CA ASP A 322 -3.16 -1.04 -54.70
C ASP A 322 -2.22 -0.24 -53.77
N TRP A 323 -2.29 1.07 -53.87
CA TRP A 323 -1.53 2.03 -53.07
C TRP A 323 -2.46 3.03 -52.40
N VAL A 324 -2.12 3.47 -51.19
CA VAL A 324 -2.77 4.61 -50.52
C VAL A 324 -1.89 5.84 -50.70
N VAL A 325 -2.48 6.94 -51.16
CA VAL A 325 -1.81 8.25 -51.21
C VAL A 325 -1.84 8.88 -49.81
N VAL A 326 -0.67 9.03 -49.19
CA VAL A 326 -0.53 9.67 -47.87
C VAL A 326 -0.43 11.18 -48.00
N SER A 327 0.29 11.66 -49.01
CA SER A 327 0.38 13.09 -49.31
C SER A 327 0.68 13.32 -50.78
N ILE A 328 0.29 14.49 -51.29
CA ILE A 328 0.51 14.87 -52.68
C ILE A 328 0.64 16.40 -52.78
N ASN A 329 1.64 16.86 -53.53
CA ASN A 329 1.85 18.25 -53.88
C ASN A 329 1.44 18.45 -55.34
N HIS A 330 0.52 19.38 -55.58
CA HIS A 330 -0.01 19.74 -56.88
C HIS A 330 0.59 21.07 -57.34
N GLN A 331 1.06 21.13 -58.58
CA GLN A 331 1.51 22.36 -59.21
C GLN A 331 0.80 22.54 -60.56
N GLY A 332 0.22 23.72 -60.76
CA GLY A 332 -0.42 24.10 -62.01
C GLY A 332 -0.02 25.51 -62.43
N GLU A 333 0.34 25.68 -63.70
CA GLU A 333 0.68 26.98 -64.28
C GLU A 333 -0.19 27.24 -65.52
N GLN A 334 -0.79 28.42 -65.60
CA GLN A 334 -1.64 28.88 -66.69
C GLN A 334 -1.19 30.28 -67.14
N PRO A 335 -0.07 30.37 -67.87
CA PRO A 335 0.55 31.66 -68.19
C PRO A 335 -0.24 32.46 -69.23
N GLN A 336 -1.04 31.78 -70.07
CA GLN A 336 -1.94 32.39 -71.07
C GLN A 336 -3.13 33.15 -70.47
N ALA A 337 -3.37 33.04 -69.15
CA ALA A 337 -4.49 33.65 -68.45
C ALA A 337 -4.61 35.17 -68.63
N LEU A 338 -3.49 35.87 -68.84
CA LEU A 338 -3.44 37.33 -68.88
C LEU A 338 -3.77 37.93 -70.25
N GLN A 339 -3.80 37.15 -71.33
CA GLN A 339 -3.92 37.60 -72.73
C GLN A 339 -2.85 38.62 -73.21
N GLU A 340 -2.02 39.16 -72.31
CA GLU A 340 -0.93 40.12 -72.58
C GLU A 340 0.39 39.41 -72.95
N ASP A 341 0.57 38.15 -72.54
CA ASP A 341 1.86 37.44 -72.61
C ASP A 341 1.88 36.44 -73.76
N GLY A 342 1.99 36.94 -75.00
CA GLY A 342 1.84 36.18 -76.26
C GLY A 342 2.88 35.09 -76.56
N GLY A 343 3.66 34.64 -75.57
CA GLY A 343 4.71 33.62 -75.74
C GLY A 343 5.04 32.78 -74.50
N SER A 344 4.22 32.83 -73.45
CA SER A 344 4.61 32.39 -72.10
C SER A 344 4.48 30.88 -71.79
N GLY A 345 4.18 30.04 -72.79
CA GLY A 345 4.11 28.58 -72.64
C GLY A 345 2.68 28.02 -72.56
N ALA A 346 2.55 26.70 -72.60
CA ALA A 346 1.26 25.99 -72.49
C ALA A 346 0.82 25.88 -71.02
N THR A 347 -0.49 25.71 -70.78
CA THR A 347 -1.00 25.36 -69.44
C THR A 347 -0.45 23.99 -69.03
N THR A 348 0.15 23.89 -67.85
CA THR A 348 0.77 22.65 -67.34
C THR A 348 0.20 22.24 -65.99
N TYR A 349 0.13 20.93 -65.75
CA TYR A 349 -0.21 20.32 -64.48
C TYR A 349 0.79 19.19 -64.18
N SER A 350 1.27 19.14 -62.95
CA SER A 350 2.06 18.02 -62.44
C SER A 350 1.82 17.86 -60.94
N ASN A 351 2.12 16.67 -60.42
CA ASN A 351 2.10 16.41 -59.00
C ASN A 351 3.26 15.51 -58.56
N GLN A 352 3.56 15.55 -57.26
CA GLN A 352 4.50 14.67 -56.58
C GLN A 352 3.83 14.10 -55.34
N PHE A 353 3.90 12.80 -55.12
CA PHE A 353 3.14 12.13 -54.06
C PHE A 353 3.99 11.16 -53.23
N SER A 354 3.48 10.83 -52.05
CA SER A 354 3.98 9.79 -51.16
C SER A 354 2.91 8.74 -50.92
N LEU A 355 3.28 7.47 -51.03
CA LEU A 355 2.40 6.31 -50.96
C LEU A 355 2.84 5.35 -49.85
N ILE A 356 1.88 4.55 -49.39
CA ILE A 356 2.13 3.28 -48.71
C ILE A 356 1.37 2.14 -49.41
N PRO A 357 1.83 0.88 -49.28
CA PRO A 357 1.07 -0.28 -49.77
C PRO A 357 -0.37 -0.28 -49.25
N GLY A 358 -1.33 -0.62 -50.11
CA GLY A 358 -2.76 -0.42 -49.82
C GLY A 358 -3.34 -1.27 -48.69
N HIS A 359 -2.65 -2.32 -48.26
CA HIS A 359 -3.04 -3.16 -47.11
C HIS A 359 -2.52 -2.65 -45.76
N LEU A 360 -1.60 -1.68 -45.75
CA LEU A 360 -1.04 -1.10 -44.52
C LEU A 360 -1.90 0.06 -44.02
N HIS A 361 -1.89 0.28 -42.70
CA HIS A 361 -2.59 1.38 -42.04
C HIS A 361 -1.62 2.53 -41.77
N TRP A 362 -1.85 3.68 -42.39
CA TRP A 362 -1.15 4.90 -42.01
C TRP A 362 -1.78 5.50 -40.75
N ARG A 363 -0.96 5.94 -39.79
CA ARG A 363 -1.43 6.60 -38.56
C ARG A 363 -0.82 7.99 -38.41
N ALA A 364 -1.67 8.92 -37.98
CA ALA A 364 -1.26 10.28 -37.61
C ALA A 364 -0.31 10.25 -36.40
N GLU A 365 0.47 11.32 -36.25
CA GLU A 365 1.42 11.46 -35.15
C GLU A 365 0.70 11.72 -33.82
N PRO A 366 0.90 10.88 -32.79
CA PRO A 366 0.35 11.12 -31.46
C PRO A 366 0.82 12.45 -30.90
N GLN A 367 -0.11 13.38 -30.68
CA GLN A 367 0.20 14.68 -30.09
C GLN A 367 0.46 14.53 -28.58
N PRO A 368 1.42 15.30 -28.01
CA PRO A 368 1.63 15.30 -26.57
C PRO A 368 0.37 15.80 -25.88
N LYS A 369 -0.09 15.07 -24.86
CA LYS A 369 -1.26 15.48 -24.09
C LYS A 369 -0.92 16.69 -23.22
N PRO A 370 -1.80 17.70 -23.12
CA PRO A 370 -1.60 18.79 -22.18
C PRO A 370 -1.42 18.28 -20.76
N GLN A 371 -0.49 18.88 -20.03
CA GLN A 371 -0.24 18.57 -18.63
C GLN A 371 -0.72 19.72 -17.74
N VAL A 372 -1.16 19.37 -16.54
CA VAL A 372 -1.46 20.36 -15.50
C VAL A 372 -0.21 20.60 -14.64
N ASP A 373 0.26 21.86 -14.61
CA ASP A 373 1.52 22.24 -13.94
C ASP A 373 1.49 22.11 -12.40
N GLY A 374 0.30 22.11 -11.79
CA GLY A 374 0.15 22.07 -10.34
C GLY A 374 -1.28 21.82 -9.88
N PRO A 375 -1.51 21.74 -8.55
CA PRO A 375 -2.83 21.46 -8.02
C PRO A 375 -3.83 22.58 -8.34
N MET A 376 -5.10 22.22 -8.46
CA MET A 376 -6.21 23.15 -8.67
C MET A 376 -7.21 23.07 -7.54
N ILE A 377 -7.94 24.17 -7.33
CA ILE A 377 -9.12 24.18 -6.48
C ILE A 377 -10.33 23.69 -7.27
N ALA A 378 -11.14 22.86 -6.62
CA ALA A 378 -12.47 22.48 -7.09
C ALA A 378 -13.46 22.43 -5.93
N THR A 379 -14.75 22.48 -6.23
CA THR A 379 -15.82 22.36 -5.23
C THR A 379 -16.49 21.00 -5.35
N VAL A 380 -16.73 20.32 -4.24
CA VAL A 380 -17.48 19.06 -4.20
C VAL A 380 -18.95 19.32 -4.52
N VAL A 381 -19.52 18.53 -5.42
CA VAL A 381 -20.90 18.69 -5.92
C VAL A 381 -21.67 17.39 -5.83
N GLY A 382 -22.99 17.47 -5.90
CA GLY A 382 -23.88 16.31 -5.91
C GLY A 382 -25.32 16.73 -6.20
N PRO A 383 -26.28 15.82 -6.05
CA PRO A 383 -27.69 16.10 -6.28
C PRO A 383 -28.23 17.18 -5.32
N GLU A 384 -29.26 17.90 -5.76
CA GLU A 384 -29.94 18.88 -4.91
C GLU A 384 -30.56 18.20 -3.67
N GLY A 385 -30.36 18.82 -2.50
CA GLY A 385 -30.88 18.32 -1.22
C GLY A 385 -29.98 17.29 -0.52
N GLU A 386 -28.91 16.83 -1.15
CA GLU A 386 -27.93 15.93 -0.53
C GLU A 386 -26.79 16.70 0.16
N GLU A 387 -26.30 16.18 1.28
CA GLU A 387 -25.11 16.71 1.98
C GLU A 387 -23.84 15.90 1.64
N ILE A 388 -23.99 14.60 1.36
CA ILE A 388 -22.89 13.66 1.13
C ILE A 388 -23.23 12.83 -0.11
N PHE A 389 -22.37 12.89 -1.13
CA PHE A 389 -22.56 12.11 -2.36
C PHE A 389 -21.24 11.45 -2.77
N CYS A 390 -21.15 10.14 -2.53
CA CYS A 390 -19.97 9.33 -2.85
C CYS A 390 -20.34 7.94 -3.36
N ASP A 391 -19.39 7.25 -4.00
CA ASP A 391 -19.54 5.85 -4.41
C ASP A 391 -18.98 4.86 -3.38
N GLU A 392 -18.97 3.57 -3.71
CA GLU A 392 -18.46 2.47 -2.87
C GLU A 392 -16.98 2.61 -2.45
N HIS A 393 -16.23 3.51 -3.09
CA HIS A 393 -14.83 3.78 -2.80
C HIS A 393 -14.61 5.12 -2.08
N GLY A 394 -15.68 5.82 -1.69
CA GLY A 394 -15.61 7.15 -1.07
C GLY A 394 -15.15 8.25 -2.04
N ARG A 395 -15.26 8.03 -3.35
CA ARG A 395 -14.97 9.04 -4.38
C ARG A 395 -16.10 10.04 -4.45
N VAL A 396 -15.79 11.29 -4.78
CA VAL A 396 -16.78 12.37 -4.87
C VAL A 396 -16.82 12.96 -6.28
N LYS A 397 -17.88 13.71 -6.58
CA LYS A 397 -17.97 14.55 -7.77
C LYS A 397 -17.48 15.95 -7.43
N ILE A 398 -16.81 16.60 -8.37
CA ILE A 398 -16.31 17.97 -8.24
C ILE A 398 -16.68 18.86 -9.43
N HIS A 399 -16.64 20.16 -9.22
CA HIS A 399 -16.76 21.19 -10.25
C HIS A 399 -15.50 22.08 -10.22
N PHE A 400 -14.86 22.25 -11.37
CA PHE A 400 -13.70 23.13 -11.52
C PHE A 400 -14.15 24.55 -11.88
N PRO A 401 -13.58 25.62 -11.29
CA PRO A 401 -13.98 27.00 -11.58
C PRO A 401 -13.82 27.43 -13.05
N TRP A 402 -12.93 26.79 -13.80
CA TRP A 402 -12.71 27.08 -15.22
C TRP A 402 -13.69 26.32 -16.14
N ASP A 403 -14.45 25.35 -15.62
CA ASP A 403 -15.42 24.62 -16.41
C ASP A 403 -16.69 25.45 -16.62
N ARG A 404 -16.78 26.04 -17.81
CA ARG A 404 -17.89 26.93 -18.19
C ARG A 404 -19.19 26.21 -18.54
N TYR A 405 -19.16 24.88 -18.69
CA TYR A 405 -20.27 24.12 -19.26
C TYR A 405 -21.02 23.28 -18.23
N SER A 406 -20.42 22.96 -17.09
CA SER A 406 -21.12 22.26 -16.02
C SER A 406 -21.94 23.21 -15.15
N ASN A 407 -23.07 22.69 -14.65
CA ASN A 407 -24.00 23.44 -13.79
C ASN A 407 -23.67 23.32 -12.30
N GLY A 408 -22.49 22.80 -11.93
CA GLY A 408 -22.11 22.60 -10.53
C GLY A 408 -22.95 21.53 -9.79
N ASN A 409 -23.39 20.50 -10.51
CA ASN A 409 -24.21 19.40 -9.98
C ASN A 409 -23.51 18.02 -10.14
N GLU A 410 -24.22 16.91 -9.90
CA GLU A 410 -23.69 15.55 -9.93
C GLU A 410 -23.18 15.08 -11.32
N GLN A 411 -23.45 15.84 -12.38
CA GLN A 411 -22.94 15.61 -13.74
C GLN A 411 -21.68 16.41 -14.07
N SER A 412 -21.10 17.17 -13.12
CA SER A 412 -19.99 18.09 -13.43
C SER A 412 -18.64 17.39 -13.67
N SER A 413 -18.43 16.20 -13.13
CA SER A 413 -17.20 15.43 -13.35
C SER A 413 -17.40 13.92 -13.20
N CYS A 414 -16.34 13.14 -13.45
CA CYS A 414 -16.29 11.74 -13.07
C CYS A 414 -16.15 11.55 -11.55
N TRP A 415 -16.15 10.30 -11.09
CA TRP A 415 -15.89 10.01 -9.68
C TRP A 415 -14.40 10.14 -9.35
N VAL A 416 -14.04 11.13 -8.53
CA VAL A 416 -12.65 11.47 -8.19
C VAL A 416 -12.25 10.87 -6.85
N ARG A 417 -11.11 10.17 -6.82
CA ARG A 417 -10.57 9.56 -5.59
C ARG A 417 -10.11 10.61 -4.60
N VAL A 418 -10.36 10.33 -3.31
CA VAL A 418 -9.98 11.20 -2.19
C VAL A 418 -8.88 10.54 -1.39
N SER A 419 -7.72 11.19 -1.31
CA SER A 419 -6.63 10.81 -0.42
C SER A 419 -7.07 10.94 1.04
N GLN A 420 -6.83 9.89 1.82
CA GLN A 420 -7.05 9.90 3.27
C GLN A 420 -5.69 9.93 3.98
N GLY A 421 -5.60 10.65 5.11
CA GLY A 421 -4.33 10.81 5.83
C GLY A 421 -3.70 9.50 6.32
N TRP A 422 -4.51 8.44 6.46
CA TRP A 422 -4.06 7.08 6.76
C TRP A 422 -5.04 6.07 6.14
N ALA A 423 -4.62 5.26 5.19
CA ALA A 423 -5.49 4.32 4.46
C ALA A 423 -4.84 2.93 4.32
N GLY A 424 -4.88 2.15 5.39
CA GLY A 424 -4.43 0.76 5.41
C GLY A 424 -5.52 -0.22 4.96
N SER A 425 -5.18 -1.51 4.87
CA SER A 425 -6.14 -2.56 4.53
C SER A 425 -7.14 -2.76 5.68
N GLN A 426 -8.32 -2.14 5.57
CA GLN A 426 -9.39 -2.16 6.59
C GLN A 426 -9.07 -1.40 7.89
N TYR A 427 -8.09 -0.47 7.88
CA TYR A 427 -7.79 0.41 9.02
C TYR A 427 -7.31 1.79 8.54
N GLY A 428 -7.41 2.80 9.40
CA GLY A 428 -7.04 4.19 9.09
C GLY A 428 -8.23 5.14 9.18
N PHE A 429 -8.14 6.29 8.50
CA PHE A 429 -9.14 7.35 8.50
C PHE A 429 -10.04 7.25 7.27
N ILE A 430 -11.33 7.55 7.46
CA ILE A 430 -12.26 7.83 6.36
C ILE A 430 -13.05 9.10 6.70
N ALA A 431 -12.77 10.18 5.96
CA ALA A 431 -13.46 11.46 6.12
C ALA A 431 -13.90 11.99 4.75
N ILE A 432 -15.10 11.60 4.34
CA ILE A 432 -15.67 11.91 3.03
C ILE A 432 -15.93 13.43 2.92
N PRO A 433 -15.43 14.10 1.88
CA PRO A 433 -15.79 15.49 1.60
C PRO A 433 -17.29 15.63 1.33
N ARG A 434 -17.93 16.65 1.93
CA ARG A 434 -19.35 16.95 1.74
C ARG A 434 -19.55 17.89 0.56
N ILE A 435 -20.77 17.90 0.01
CA ILE A 435 -21.16 18.84 -1.04
C ILE A 435 -20.93 20.28 -0.55
N GLY A 436 -20.31 21.11 -1.38
CA GLY A 436 -19.91 22.48 -1.05
C GLY A 436 -18.49 22.63 -0.49
N HIS A 437 -17.81 21.54 -0.11
CA HIS A 437 -16.42 21.63 0.35
C HIS A 437 -15.45 22.01 -0.79
N GLU A 438 -14.50 22.89 -0.50
CA GLU A 438 -13.35 23.19 -1.35
C GLU A 438 -12.28 22.11 -1.17
N VAL A 439 -11.82 21.56 -2.30
CA VAL A 439 -10.81 20.50 -2.36
C VAL A 439 -9.63 20.88 -3.25
N ILE A 440 -8.46 20.36 -2.89
CA ILE A 440 -7.24 20.47 -3.68
C ILE A 440 -7.15 19.23 -4.57
N VAL A 441 -7.11 19.45 -5.89
CA VAL A 441 -7.09 18.42 -6.92
C VAL A 441 -5.74 18.41 -7.63
N GLU A 442 -5.06 17.29 -7.54
CA GLU A 442 -3.88 16.96 -8.34
C GLU A 442 -4.24 16.02 -9.49
N PHE A 443 -3.27 15.77 -10.38
CA PHE A 443 -3.44 15.00 -11.60
C PHE A 443 -2.33 13.96 -11.71
N LEU A 444 -2.70 12.68 -11.80
CA LEU A 444 -1.70 11.60 -11.86
C LEU A 444 -0.87 11.72 -13.15
N ASN A 445 0.45 11.81 -13.02
CA ASN A 445 1.38 12.08 -14.12
C ASN A 445 1.09 13.41 -14.86
N GLY A 446 0.44 14.36 -14.17
CA GLY A 446 0.00 15.63 -14.77
C GLY A 446 -1.17 15.50 -15.75
N ASP A 447 -1.77 14.31 -15.87
CA ASP A 447 -2.82 14.02 -16.84
C ASP A 447 -4.18 14.62 -16.42
N PRO A 448 -4.74 15.60 -17.16
CA PRO A 448 -6.03 16.21 -16.83
C PRO A 448 -7.20 15.21 -16.69
N ASP A 449 -7.11 14.04 -17.33
CA ASP A 449 -8.15 13.00 -17.26
C ASP A 449 -8.03 12.13 -16.01
N GLN A 450 -6.99 12.30 -15.19
CA GLN A 450 -6.75 11.51 -13.98
C GLN A 450 -6.68 12.37 -12.71
N PRO A 451 -7.77 13.08 -12.38
CA PRO A 451 -7.83 13.88 -11.17
C PRO A 451 -7.79 13.00 -9.90
N ILE A 452 -7.17 13.52 -8.86
CA ILE A 452 -7.16 12.95 -7.50
C ILE A 452 -7.19 14.09 -6.48
N ILE A 453 -8.03 13.95 -5.46
CA ILE A 453 -8.13 14.92 -4.37
C ILE A 453 -7.05 14.60 -3.33
N THR A 454 -6.14 15.52 -3.07
CA THR A 454 -5.04 15.34 -2.11
C THR A 454 -5.21 16.11 -0.81
N GLY A 455 -6.11 17.09 -0.77
CA GLY A 455 -6.34 17.91 0.41
C GLY A 455 -7.63 18.73 0.35
N ARG A 456 -7.81 19.57 1.38
CA ARG A 456 -8.96 20.46 1.56
C ARG A 456 -8.53 21.72 2.30
N THR A 457 -9.25 22.82 2.11
CA THR A 457 -8.97 24.12 2.70
C THR A 457 -10.23 24.75 3.28
N TYR A 458 -10.09 25.45 4.41
CA TYR A 458 -11.12 26.38 4.88
C TYR A 458 -11.03 27.68 4.07
N HIS A 459 -12.18 28.32 3.85
CA HIS A 459 -12.31 29.60 3.13
C HIS A 459 -13.38 30.48 3.78
N ALA A 460 -13.67 31.65 3.20
CA ALA A 460 -14.51 32.68 3.84
C ALA A 460 -15.93 32.23 4.19
N THR A 461 -16.47 31.20 3.52
CA THR A 461 -17.82 30.66 3.74
C THR A 461 -17.82 29.24 4.31
N ASN A 462 -16.66 28.56 4.34
CA ASN A 462 -16.44 27.30 5.03
C ASN A 462 -15.35 27.55 6.06
N THR A 463 -15.74 27.97 7.25
CA THR A 463 -14.80 28.44 8.28
C THR A 463 -14.39 27.31 9.22
N PRO A 464 -13.24 27.43 9.90
CA PRO A 464 -12.86 26.51 10.95
C PRO A 464 -13.92 26.44 12.08
N PRO A 465 -13.97 25.34 12.87
CA PRO A 465 -14.98 25.15 13.93
C PRO A 465 -14.96 26.21 15.04
N TYR A 466 -13.84 26.93 15.17
CA TYR A 466 -13.63 28.05 16.08
C TYR A 466 -12.94 29.20 15.36
N THR A 467 -13.27 30.44 15.73
CA THR A 467 -12.70 31.65 15.13
C THR A 467 -11.18 31.71 15.30
N LEU A 468 -10.45 31.95 14.21
CA LEU A 468 -9.00 32.18 14.21
C LEU A 468 -8.68 33.65 13.93
N PRO A 469 -7.61 34.23 14.52
CA PRO A 469 -6.59 33.56 15.34
C PRO A 469 -6.90 33.49 16.85
N GLU A 470 -8.13 33.79 17.27
CA GLU A 470 -8.54 33.79 18.69
C GLU A 470 -8.29 32.42 19.36
N HIS A 471 -8.66 31.32 18.70
CA HIS A 471 -8.47 29.95 19.19
C HIS A 471 -7.25 29.25 18.54
N LYS A 472 -6.17 29.98 18.24
CA LYS A 472 -4.97 29.42 17.58
C LYS A 472 -4.21 28.34 18.38
N THR A 473 -4.48 28.19 19.67
CA THR A 473 -3.93 27.16 20.56
C THR A 473 -4.82 25.93 20.67
N LYS A 474 -5.89 25.85 19.87
CA LYS A 474 -6.87 24.76 19.93
C LYS A 474 -6.73 23.83 18.72
N THR A 475 -6.54 22.54 19.00
CA THR A 475 -6.58 21.46 18.00
C THR A 475 -7.93 20.74 18.09
N VAL A 476 -8.61 20.54 16.96
CA VAL A 476 -10.00 20.07 16.94
C VAL A 476 -10.23 18.99 15.89
N LEU A 477 -10.84 17.88 16.31
CA LEU A 477 -11.49 16.89 15.46
C LEU A 477 -13.00 16.95 15.73
N ARG A 478 -13.73 17.65 14.87
CA ARG A 478 -15.20 17.81 14.96
C ARG A 478 -15.88 17.19 13.73
N THR A 479 -16.92 16.40 13.97
CA THR A 479 -17.83 15.88 12.94
C THR A 479 -19.12 16.71 12.91
N GLU A 480 -20.05 16.45 11.99
CA GLU A 480 -21.34 17.14 11.96
C GLU A 480 -22.44 16.10 11.84
N THR A 481 -23.52 16.28 12.60
CA THR A 481 -24.71 15.43 12.49
C THR A 481 -25.24 15.50 11.06
N HIS A 482 -25.33 14.36 10.39
CA HIS A 482 -25.92 14.29 9.06
C HIS A 482 -27.44 14.46 9.14
N GLN A 483 -28.02 15.31 8.29
CA GLN A 483 -29.47 15.57 8.24
C GLN A 483 -30.07 15.96 9.61
N GLY A 484 -29.32 16.72 10.41
CA GLY A 484 -29.75 17.16 11.73
C GLY A 484 -28.82 18.21 12.31
N GLU A 485 -29.11 18.65 13.53
CA GLU A 485 -28.30 19.63 14.24
C GLU A 485 -27.32 18.93 15.22
N GLY A 486 -26.16 19.54 15.42
CA GLY A 486 -25.16 19.09 16.40
C GLY A 486 -23.92 18.43 15.79
N PHE A 487 -23.08 17.88 16.66
CA PHE A 487 -21.77 17.35 16.29
C PHE A 487 -21.20 16.42 17.37
N ASN A 488 -20.22 15.58 16.99
CA ASN A 488 -19.30 14.96 17.95
C ASN A 488 -17.94 15.68 17.88
N GLU A 489 -17.22 15.75 19.00
CA GLU A 489 -15.94 16.45 19.07
C GLU A 489 -14.94 15.78 20.01
N LEU A 490 -13.68 15.73 19.56
CA LEU A 490 -12.49 15.64 20.39
C LEU A 490 -11.64 16.89 20.16
N SER A 491 -11.31 17.63 21.22
CA SER A 491 -10.43 18.80 21.09
C SER A 491 -9.44 18.95 22.25
N PHE A 492 -8.35 19.66 21.94
CA PHE A 492 -7.22 19.94 22.83
C PHE A 492 -7.01 21.45 22.85
N GLU A 493 -7.09 22.05 24.03
CA GLU A 493 -6.66 23.43 24.29
C GLU A 493 -5.28 23.37 24.92
N ASP A 494 -4.30 24.05 24.30
CA ASP A 494 -2.89 24.02 24.73
C ASP A 494 -2.43 25.35 25.36
N GLN A 495 -3.35 26.31 25.56
CA GLN A 495 -3.03 27.56 26.25
C GLN A 495 -2.64 27.30 27.71
N ALA A 496 -1.42 27.68 28.08
CA ALA A 496 -0.88 27.53 29.42
C ALA A 496 -1.83 28.05 30.52
N GLY A 497 -2.11 27.21 31.52
CA GLY A 497 -3.05 27.46 32.62
C GLY A 497 -4.53 27.28 32.27
N LYS A 498 -4.84 26.92 31.02
CA LYS A 498 -6.20 26.65 30.50
C LYS A 498 -6.25 25.34 29.71
N GLU A 499 -5.23 24.49 29.83
CA GLU A 499 -5.11 23.27 29.05
C GLU A 499 -6.29 22.34 29.30
N GLN A 500 -6.91 21.84 28.22
CA GLN A 500 -8.13 21.04 28.32
C GLN A 500 -8.18 20.00 27.21
N ILE A 501 -8.57 18.78 27.58
CA ILE A 501 -9.07 17.78 26.64
C ILE A 501 -10.59 17.76 26.77
N TYR A 502 -11.30 17.96 25.67
CA TYR A 502 -12.76 17.93 25.60
C TYR A 502 -13.20 16.77 24.70
N LEU A 503 -14.09 15.93 25.22
CA LEU A 503 -14.73 14.84 24.48
C LEU A 503 -16.25 15.00 24.59
N HIS A 504 -16.92 15.06 23.44
CA HIS A 504 -18.36 15.24 23.32
C HIS A 504 -18.96 14.22 22.37
N ALA A 505 -19.93 13.47 22.87
CA ALA A 505 -20.80 12.60 22.08
C ALA A 505 -22.18 13.26 21.96
N GLN A 506 -22.69 13.37 20.73
CA GLN A 506 -23.98 14.02 20.49
C GLN A 506 -25.17 13.23 21.05
N LYS A 507 -25.02 11.91 21.21
CA LYS A 507 -26.09 11.02 21.65
C LYS A 507 -25.59 9.96 22.63
N ASP A 508 -24.93 8.92 22.10
CA ASP A 508 -24.49 7.75 22.88
C ASP A 508 -22.95 7.72 22.94
N PHE A 509 -22.40 7.32 24.08
CA PHE A 509 -20.97 7.05 24.26
C PHE A 509 -20.80 5.63 24.81
N ASP A 510 -20.28 4.73 23.96
CA ASP A 510 -20.02 3.34 24.31
C ASP A 510 -18.52 3.09 24.49
N GLY A 511 -18.14 2.55 25.64
CA GLY A 511 -16.75 2.18 25.96
C GLY A 511 -16.62 0.68 26.19
N LEU A 512 -15.82 0.00 25.36
CA LEU A 512 -15.44 -1.39 25.55
C LEU A 512 -13.94 -1.47 25.85
N ILE A 513 -13.60 -1.95 27.05
CA ILE A 513 -12.23 -2.17 27.48
C ILE A 513 -12.06 -3.66 27.74
N GLU A 514 -11.30 -4.34 26.90
CA GLU A 514 -11.16 -5.80 26.91
C GLU A 514 -10.22 -6.31 28.02
N ASN A 515 -9.31 -5.47 28.51
CA ASN A 515 -8.36 -5.83 29.55
C ASN A 515 -8.56 -4.97 30.81
N ASP A 516 -7.76 -3.91 30.97
CA ASP A 516 -7.75 -3.08 32.17
C ASP A 516 -7.98 -1.60 31.84
N GLN A 517 -8.73 -0.91 32.70
CA GLN A 517 -8.84 0.54 32.68
C GLN A 517 -8.22 1.12 33.96
N PHE A 518 -7.26 2.03 33.80
CA PHE A 518 -6.65 2.77 34.91
C PHE A 518 -6.94 4.27 34.77
N THR A 519 -7.39 4.89 35.86
CA THR A 519 -7.67 6.34 35.90
C THR A 519 -7.10 6.94 37.17
N GLN A 520 -6.30 7.99 37.04
CA GLN A 520 -5.83 8.79 38.18
C GLN A 520 -6.24 10.26 38.01
N ILE A 521 -7.09 10.75 38.91
CA ILE A 521 -7.45 12.16 38.99
C ILE A 521 -6.67 12.78 40.15
N LYS A 522 -5.80 13.75 39.86
CA LYS A 522 -4.94 14.39 40.88
C LYS A 522 -5.67 15.38 41.78
N HIS A 523 -6.77 15.94 41.30
CA HIS A 523 -7.55 16.94 42.02
C HIS A 523 -8.94 16.41 42.35
N ASN A 524 -9.99 16.86 41.65
CA ASN A 524 -11.37 16.51 41.95
C ASN A 524 -12.02 15.72 40.81
N GLN A 525 -12.85 14.73 41.17
CA GLN A 525 -13.74 14.03 40.25
C GLN A 525 -15.18 14.46 40.54
N HIS A 526 -15.91 14.83 39.50
CA HIS A 526 -17.34 15.12 39.55
C HIS A 526 -18.09 14.19 38.60
N LEU A 527 -19.17 13.56 39.08
CA LEU A 527 -20.03 12.70 38.29
C LEU A 527 -21.49 13.04 38.59
N THR A 528 -22.25 13.33 37.54
CA THR A 528 -23.70 13.54 37.60
C THR A 528 -24.36 12.59 36.61
N VAL A 529 -25.32 11.80 37.11
CA VAL A 529 -26.17 10.93 36.29
C VAL A 529 -27.61 11.31 36.61
N GLU A 530 -28.33 11.85 35.64
CA GLU A 530 -29.65 12.46 35.87
C GLU A 530 -30.76 11.44 36.10
N TRP A 531 -30.61 10.24 35.54
CA TRP A 531 -31.61 9.18 35.58
C TRP A 531 -31.16 8.03 36.49
N GLU A 532 -30.61 6.98 35.90
CA GLU A 532 -30.18 5.80 36.62
C GLU A 532 -28.70 5.51 36.39
N SER A 533 -28.04 5.05 37.43
CA SER A 533 -26.69 4.48 37.37
C SER A 533 -26.77 3.05 37.87
N ARG A 534 -26.22 2.11 37.09
CA ARG A 534 -26.17 0.69 37.38
C ARG A 534 -24.73 0.23 37.27
N GLU A 535 -24.24 -0.45 38.28
CA GLU A 535 -22.88 -0.99 38.34
C GLU A 535 -22.96 -2.47 38.72
N ALA A 536 -22.19 -3.30 38.03
CA ALA A 536 -22.06 -4.72 38.34
C ALA A 536 -20.58 -5.11 38.27
N VAL A 537 -19.98 -5.36 39.43
CA VAL A 537 -18.61 -5.87 39.55
C VAL A 537 -18.70 -7.36 39.86
N THR A 538 -18.23 -8.20 38.94
CA THR A 538 -18.29 -9.66 39.09
C THR A 538 -17.22 -10.20 40.05
N GLY A 539 -16.10 -9.48 40.15
CA GLY A 539 -15.03 -9.74 41.11
C GLY A 539 -15.24 -8.97 42.42
N GLU A 540 -14.16 -8.35 42.91
CA GLU A 540 -14.18 -7.57 44.14
C GLU A 540 -14.25 -6.06 43.85
N GLN A 541 -15.06 -5.33 44.61
CA GLN A 541 -15.09 -3.87 44.59
C GLN A 541 -14.50 -3.34 45.89
N VAL A 542 -13.45 -2.52 45.79
CA VAL A 542 -12.79 -1.88 46.94
C VAL A 542 -13.02 -0.38 46.89
N LEU A 543 -13.58 0.17 47.97
CA LEU A 543 -13.78 1.60 48.15
C LEU A 543 -12.99 2.06 49.39
N SER A 544 -11.90 2.80 49.17
CA SER A 544 -11.09 3.40 50.24
C SER A 544 -11.11 4.91 50.16
N ILE A 545 -11.44 5.57 51.26
CA ILE A 545 -11.62 7.03 51.36
C ILE A 545 -10.92 7.50 52.62
N GLU A 546 -9.87 8.30 52.46
CA GLU A 546 -9.10 8.87 53.57
C GLU A 546 -9.86 9.98 54.32
N GLY A 547 -10.79 10.63 53.62
CA GLY A 547 -11.67 11.67 54.19
C GLY A 547 -12.98 11.10 54.73
N SER A 548 -14.07 11.86 54.52
CA SER A 548 -15.42 11.46 54.93
C SER A 548 -16.20 10.88 53.76
N LEU A 549 -16.93 9.78 54.00
CA LEU A 549 -17.95 9.27 53.08
C LEU A 549 -19.34 9.73 53.53
N HIS A 550 -20.01 10.52 52.69
CA HIS A 550 -21.42 10.90 52.89
C HIS A 550 -22.30 10.15 51.90
N VAL A 551 -23.30 9.41 52.40
CA VAL A 551 -24.28 8.71 51.57
C VAL A 551 -25.67 9.19 51.93
N LYS A 552 -26.38 9.77 50.97
CA LYS A 552 -27.78 10.19 51.10
C LYS A 552 -28.61 9.47 50.05
N THR A 553 -29.61 8.71 50.48
CA THR A 553 -30.54 8.01 49.59
C THR A 553 -31.96 8.50 49.88
N GLY A 554 -32.74 8.76 48.83
CA GLY A 554 -34.07 9.35 48.99
C GLY A 554 -35.15 8.42 49.56
N LYS A 555 -35.02 7.09 49.35
CA LYS A 555 -36.06 6.11 49.71
C LYS A 555 -35.52 4.94 50.55
N VAL A 556 -34.70 4.08 49.95
CA VAL A 556 -34.24 2.83 50.58
C VAL A 556 -32.75 2.64 50.33
N ARG A 557 -32.02 2.23 51.36
CA ARG A 557 -30.65 1.71 51.24
C ARG A 557 -30.62 0.27 51.74
N VAL A 558 -30.21 -0.66 50.87
CA VAL A 558 -30.10 -2.09 51.18
C VAL A 558 -28.62 -2.48 51.21
N ASN A 559 -28.20 -3.24 52.22
CA ASN A 559 -26.89 -3.89 52.24
C ASN A 559 -27.14 -5.39 52.48
N GLU A 560 -26.92 -6.19 51.45
CA GLU A 560 -27.04 -7.65 51.50
C GLU A 560 -25.67 -8.24 51.15
N ALA A 561 -25.17 -9.16 51.97
CA ALA A 561 -23.92 -9.86 51.74
C ALA A 561 -24.12 -11.35 52.02
N GLY A 562 -23.49 -12.21 51.22
CA GLY A 562 -23.67 -13.66 51.33
C GLY A 562 -23.12 -14.28 52.62
N THR A 563 -22.10 -13.65 53.24
CA THR A 563 -21.40 -14.20 54.41
C THR A 563 -21.39 -13.25 55.59
N GLU A 564 -20.89 -12.02 55.41
CA GLU A 564 -20.64 -11.09 56.51
C GLU A 564 -20.89 -9.64 56.10
N ILE A 565 -21.47 -8.86 57.01
CA ILE A 565 -21.41 -7.39 56.99
C ILE A 565 -20.68 -6.94 58.26
N HIS A 566 -19.50 -6.32 58.11
CA HIS A 566 -18.70 -5.81 59.23
C HIS A 566 -18.71 -4.28 59.26
N VAL A 567 -19.39 -3.70 60.25
CA VAL A 567 -19.40 -2.25 60.49
C VAL A 567 -18.45 -1.93 61.66
N LYS A 568 -17.34 -1.26 61.37
CA LYS A 568 -16.35 -0.82 62.37
C LYS A 568 -16.14 0.69 62.28
N ALA A 569 -16.24 1.38 63.42
CA ALA A 569 -15.84 2.77 63.57
C ALA A 569 -14.81 2.88 64.69
N GLY A 570 -13.83 3.77 64.55
CA GLY A 570 -12.77 3.93 65.55
C GLY A 570 -13.26 4.43 66.92
N GLN A 571 -14.35 5.20 66.96
CA GLN A 571 -14.88 5.77 68.22
C GLN A 571 -16.38 5.54 68.42
N LYS A 572 -17.22 5.82 67.41
CA LYS A 572 -18.69 5.82 67.59
C LYS A 572 -19.40 5.27 66.36
N VAL A 573 -20.40 4.43 66.59
CA VAL A 573 -21.45 4.09 65.62
C VAL A 573 -22.78 4.65 66.14
N VAL A 574 -23.54 5.31 65.28
CA VAL A 574 -24.90 5.79 65.58
C VAL A 574 -25.85 5.21 64.54
N ILE A 575 -26.92 4.57 65.00
CA ILE A 575 -28.02 4.09 64.17
C ILE A 575 -29.29 4.74 64.70
N GLU A 576 -29.95 5.51 63.86
CA GLU A 576 -31.17 6.25 64.17
C GLU A 576 -32.21 5.98 63.09
N ALA A 577 -33.44 5.68 63.51
CA ALA A 577 -34.59 5.53 62.63
C ALA A 577 -35.78 6.23 63.27
N GLY A 578 -36.66 6.83 62.45
CA GLY A 578 -37.81 7.58 62.95
C GLY A 578 -38.93 6.73 63.52
N SER A 579 -38.99 5.43 63.22
CA SER A 579 -40.11 4.56 63.62
C SER A 579 -39.68 3.22 64.20
N GLU A 580 -38.70 2.54 63.61
CA GLU A 580 -38.29 1.22 64.09
C GLU A 580 -36.82 0.94 63.75
N ILE A 581 -36.10 0.33 64.69
CA ILE A 581 -34.83 -0.35 64.45
C ILE A 581 -35.03 -1.82 64.81
N THR A 582 -34.73 -2.72 63.87
CA THR A 582 -34.81 -4.18 64.09
C THR A 582 -33.50 -4.85 63.71
N VAL A 583 -32.96 -5.68 64.61
CA VAL A 583 -31.80 -6.53 64.40
C VAL A 583 -32.24 -7.97 64.60
N LYS A 584 -32.14 -8.81 63.56
CA LYS A 584 -32.60 -10.20 63.60
C LYS A 584 -31.48 -11.15 63.18
N ALA A 585 -31.30 -12.23 63.93
CA ALA A 585 -30.39 -13.33 63.61
C ALA A 585 -31.08 -14.67 63.89
N GLY A 586 -31.30 -15.48 62.84
CA GLY A 586 -32.08 -16.71 62.94
C GLY A 586 -33.47 -16.46 63.53
N GLY A 587 -33.80 -17.18 64.61
CA GLY A 587 -35.04 -17.03 65.36
C GLY A 587 -35.04 -15.95 66.45
N SER A 588 -33.94 -15.21 66.64
CA SER A 588 -33.81 -14.19 67.70
C SER A 588 -33.78 -12.77 67.11
N PHE A 589 -34.27 -11.78 67.86
CA PHE A 589 -34.26 -10.38 67.45
C PHE A 589 -34.21 -9.38 68.62
N VAL A 590 -33.70 -8.19 68.31
CA VAL A 590 -33.82 -6.96 69.07
C VAL A 590 -34.62 -5.97 68.24
N LYS A 591 -35.67 -5.39 68.82
CA LYS A 591 -36.48 -4.36 68.16
C LYS A 591 -36.61 -3.14 69.08
N VAL A 592 -36.45 -1.95 68.52
CA VAL A 592 -36.67 -0.65 69.18
C VAL A 592 -37.68 0.12 68.36
N ASP A 593 -38.76 0.53 68.99
CA ASP A 593 -39.84 1.32 68.39
C ASP A 593 -40.43 2.28 69.45
N PRO A 594 -41.46 3.09 69.14
CA PRO A 594 -42.10 3.97 70.12
C PRO A 594 -42.71 3.27 71.34
N ALA A 595 -42.98 1.95 71.29
CA ALA A 595 -43.49 1.18 72.42
C ALA A 595 -42.37 0.74 73.38
N GLY A 596 -41.12 0.71 72.92
CA GLY A 596 -39.94 0.48 73.75
C GLY A 596 -38.92 -0.46 73.13
N VAL A 597 -38.15 -1.16 73.98
CA VAL A 597 -37.12 -2.12 73.58
C VAL A 597 -37.62 -3.54 73.79
N HIS A 598 -37.70 -4.32 72.71
CA HIS A 598 -38.09 -5.73 72.69
C HIS A 598 -36.87 -6.63 72.45
N LEU A 599 -36.69 -7.63 73.31
CA LEU A 599 -35.63 -8.64 73.23
C LEU A 599 -36.29 -10.04 73.20
N SER A 600 -36.10 -10.80 72.11
CA SER A 600 -36.74 -12.11 71.93
C SER A 600 -35.80 -13.12 71.28
N GLY A 601 -35.78 -14.36 71.79
CA GLY A 601 -34.95 -15.46 71.31
C GLY A 601 -35.10 -16.70 72.20
N ALA A 602 -34.58 -17.86 71.77
CA ALA A 602 -34.70 -19.11 72.54
C ALA A 602 -34.03 -19.04 73.93
N LEU A 603 -32.97 -18.24 74.06
CA LEU A 603 -32.28 -17.94 75.31
C LEU A 603 -31.78 -16.48 75.25
N VAL A 604 -32.07 -15.67 76.28
CA VAL A 604 -31.61 -14.28 76.38
C VAL A 604 -30.61 -14.17 77.54
N ASN A 605 -29.33 -14.05 77.18
CA ASN A 605 -28.19 -14.03 78.11
C ASN A 605 -27.76 -12.59 78.43
N LEU A 606 -28.27 -12.01 79.52
CA LEU A 606 -27.88 -10.68 80.01
C LEU A 606 -26.73 -10.79 81.03
N ASN A 607 -25.61 -10.09 80.81
CA ASN A 607 -24.43 -10.04 81.70
C ASN A 607 -23.75 -11.39 82.04
N SER A 608 -23.88 -12.42 81.20
CA SER A 608 -23.43 -13.80 81.50
C SER A 608 -22.07 -14.22 80.93
N GLY A 609 -21.24 -13.27 80.45
CA GLY A 609 -19.83 -13.51 80.12
C GLY A 609 -19.50 -14.05 78.72
N GLY A 610 -20.38 -13.84 77.72
CA GLY A 610 -20.11 -14.20 76.32
C GLY A 610 -19.02 -13.34 75.64
N SER A 611 -18.42 -13.86 74.58
CA SER A 611 -17.49 -13.12 73.72
C SER A 611 -18.23 -12.49 72.53
N ALA A 612 -17.87 -11.26 72.16
CA ALA A 612 -18.33 -10.66 70.91
C ALA A 612 -17.79 -11.45 69.70
N GLY A 613 -18.57 -11.53 68.62
CA GLY A 613 -18.08 -12.06 67.34
C GLY A 613 -16.99 -11.14 66.78
N SER A 614 -15.97 -11.73 66.16
CA SER A 614 -14.96 -11.01 65.38
C SER A 614 -15.37 -10.93 63.92
N GLY A 615 -15.21 -9.76 63.30
CA GLY A 615 -15.36 -9.63 61.86
C GLY A 615 -14.03 -9.58 61.10
N SER A 616 -14.06 -9.83 59.80
CA SER A 616 -12.88 -9.90 58.92
C SER A 616 -12.07 -8.58 58.87
N GLY A 617 -12.76 -7.45 58.77
CA GLY A 617 -12.15 -6.11 58.70
C GLY A 617 -11.80 -5.70 57.27
N PHE A 618 -11.22 -4.51 57.08
CA PHE A 618 -10.78 -4.09 55.76
C PHE A 618 -9.48 -4.81 55.36
N GLY A 619 -9.50 -5.49 54.22
CA GLY A 619 -8.35 -6.19 53.65
C GLY A 619 -8.26 -6.11 52.12
N GLY A 620 -8.97 -5.17 51.50
CA GLY A 620 -9.01 -4.99 50.05
C GLY A 620 -7.72 -4.38 49.48
N ALA A 621 -7.37 -4.76 48.25
CA ALA A 621 -6.23 -4.16 47.53
C ALA A 621 -6.52 -2.70 47.14
N MET A 622 -5.55 -1.82 47.33
CA MET A 622 -5.66 -0.42 46.91
C MET A 622 -5.57 -0.31 45.38
N PRO A 623 -6.24 0.69 44.75
CA PRO A 623 -6.17 0.90 43.30
C PRO A 623 -4.73 1.10 42.83
N ALA A 624 -4.35 0.42 41.75
CA ALA A 624 -3.07 0.65 41.09
C ALA A 624 -3.10 1.97 40.31
N LEU A 625 -1.96 2.66 40.27
CA LEU A 625 -1.79 3.84 39.41
C LEU A 625 -1.74 3.42 37.93
N PRO A 626 -2.11 4.30 36.99
CA PRO A 626 -1.82 4.09 35.57
C PRO A 626 -0.31 3.88 35.38
N GLY A 627 0.09 2.62 35.23
CA GLY A 627 1.48 2.19 35.10
C GLY A 627 1.93 2.18 33.63
N GLY A 628 3.24 2.24 33.41
CA GLY A 628 3.82 2.04 32.07
C GLY A 628 3.78 3.25 31.13
N LEU A 629 3.35 4.43 31.60
CA LEU A 629 3.58 5.66 30.84
C LEU A 629 5.08 5.97 30.86
N GLU A 630 5.74 5.89 29.71
CA GLU A 630 7.07 6.48 29.58
C GLU A 630 6.99 7.94 30.02
N PRO A 631 7.86 8.40 30.94
CA PRO A 631 7.88 9.80 31.32
C PRO A 631 8.05 10.62 30.04
N ALA A 632 7.10 11.51 29.78
CA ALA A 632 7.15 12.37 28.60
C ALA A 632 8.54 13.01 28.51
N VAL A 633 9.25 12.73 27.42
CA VAL A 633 10.57 13.31 27.17
C VAL A 633 10.36 14.82 27.18
N ALA A 634 11.03 15.51 28.11
CA ALA A 634 11.02 16.96 28.13
C ALA A 634 11.53 17.43 26.77
N LEU A 635 10.63 17.99 25.96
CA LEU A 635 11.00 18.53 24.66
C LEU A 635 12.02 19.64 24.92
N ALA A 636 13.25 19.45 24.45
CA ALA A 636 14.21 20.53 24.43
C ALA A 636 13.56 21.68 23.63
N PRO A 637 13.65 22.93 24.09
CA PRO A 637 13.11 24.05 23.33
C PRO A 637 13.70 23.99 21.91
N PRO A 638 12.86 24.16 20.86
CA PRO A 638 13.35 24.09 19.49
C PRO A 638 14.49 25.08 19.31
N GLN A 639 15.58 24.64 18.67
CA GLN A 639 16.68 25.52 18.30
C GLN A 639 16.19 26.42 17.15
N THR A 640 15.62 27.56 17.49
CA THR A 640 15.21 28.54 16.49
C THR A 640 16.44 29.32 16.03
N ILE A 641 16.80 29.18 14.76
CA ILE A 641 17.82 30.02 14.13
C ILE A 641 17.15 31.35 13.78
N SER A 642 17.60 32.45 14.37
CA SER A 642 17.07 33.76 14.02
C SER A 642 17.49 34.13 12.60
N TYR A 643 16.65 34.90 11.89
CA TYR A 643 16.99 35.41 10.56
C TYR A 643 18.26 36.26 10.58
N GLN A 644 18.50 37.03 11.65
CA GLN A 644 19.75 37.77 11.83
C GLN A 644 20.97 36.85 11.98
N ALA A 645 20.83 35.73 12.69
CA ALA A 645 21.89 34.73 12.78
C ALA A 645 22.18 34.08 11.43
N LEU A 646 21.15 33.81 10.62
CA LEU A 646 21.32 33.34 9.23
C LEU A 646 22.08 34.36 8.37
N LEU A 647 21.72 35.65 8.45
CA LEU A 647 22.41 36.72 7.72
C LEU A 647 23.86 36.91 8.17
N GLN A 648 24.12 36.84 9.48
CA GLN A 648 25.48 36.93 10.02
C GLN A 648 26.32 35.72 9.61
N ALA A 649 25.72 34.53 9.63
CA ALA A 649 26.34 33.29 9.17
C ALA A 649 26.70 33.35 7.68
N GLU A 650 25.79 33.88 6.85
CA GLU A 650 26.03 34.12 5.43
C GLU A 650 27.14 35.16 5.20
N GLN A 651 27.10 36.31 5.89
CA GLN A 651 28.12 37.36 5.77
C GLN A 651 29.51 36.90 6.25
N ALA A 652 29.56 36.12 7.32
CA ALA A 652 30.81 35.56 7.85
C ALA A 652 31.21 34.25 7.14
N ASN A 653 30.38 33.75 6.23
CA ASN A 653 30.55 32.48 5.52
C ASN A 653 30.81 31.28 6.48
N VAL A 654 30.03 31.22 7.57
CA VAL A 654 30.06 30.16 8.59
C VAL A 654 28.68 29.49 8.70
N PRO A 655 28.59 28.22 9.14
CA PRO A 655 27.31 27.56 9.37
C PRO A 655 26.48 28.27 10.46
N ALA A 656 25.20 28.54 10.17
CA ALA A 656 24.28 29.18 11.13
C ALA A 656 23.87 28.27 12.30
N VAL A 657 24.08 26.96 12.14
CA VAL A 657 23.83 25.93 13.14
C VAL A 657 25.14 25.21 13.36
N LYS A 658 25.34 24.69 14.58
CA LYS A 658 26.43 23.74 14.84
C LYS A 658 26.39 22.66 13.75
N VAL A 659 27.46 22.59 12.98
CA VAL A 659 27.73 21.42 12.13
C VAL A 659 27.71 20.21 13.05
N CYS A 660 27.09 19.13 12.58
CA CYS A 660 27.09 17.87 13.31
C CYS A 660 28.52 17.62 13.85
N PRO A 661 28.73 17.47 15.17
CA PRO A 661 30.09 17.42 15.76
C PRO A 661 30.94 16.25 15.25
N LEU A 662 30.27 15.27 14.64
CA LEU A 662 30.81 14.23 13.79
C LEU A 662 31.73 14.80 12.67
N ALA A 663 31.54 16.03 12.18
CA ALA A 663 32.42 16.63 11.15
C ALA A 663 33.72 17.22 11.70
N ALA A 664 33.83 17.44 13.01
CA ALA A 664 34.99 18.10 13.60
C ALA A 664 36.09 17.11 14.04
N GLN A 665 35.86 15.79 14.00
CA GLN A 665 36.85 14.80 14.45
C GLN A 665 38.02 14.59 13.47
N GLU A 666 37.95 15.07 12.23
CA GLU A 666 39.06 14.86 11.26
C GLU A 666 40.04 16.05 11.09
N ALA A 667 39.89 17.14 11.84
CA ALA A 667 40.78 18.30 11.67
C ALA A 667 41.56 18.65 12.95
N THR A 668 42.65 17.94 13.20
CA THR A 668 43.75 18.42 14.06
C THR A 668 44.65 19.41 13.31
N PRO A 669 44.88 20.62 13.84
CA PRO A 669 46.14 21.32 13.65
C PRO A 669 46.87 21.57 14.98
N ALA A 670 48.19 21.46 14.88
CA ALA A 670 49.17 21.39 15.94
C ALA A 670 49.37 22.68 16.77
N VAL A 671 49.62 22.45 18.07
CA VAL A 671 50.67 23.06 18.93
C VAL A 671 50.72 24.59 19.01
N ASN A 672 50.42 25.14 20.20
CA ASN A 672 51.26 26.18 20.82
C ASN A 672 50.97 26.42 22.32
N SER A 673 52.08 26.45 23.07
CA SER A 673 52.37 27.20 24.31
C SER A 673 51.56 26.94 25.61
N ILE A 674 52.25 26.17 26.44
CA ILE A 674 52.27 26.03 27.90
C ILE A 674 52.26 27.37 28.68
N THR A 675 51.46 27.47 29.75
CA THR A 675 51.79 28.21 30.98
C THR A 675 51.24 27.47 32.23
N PRO A 676 52.11 27.00 33.15
CA PRO A 676 51.72 26.20 34.31
C PRO A 676 51.43 27.04 35.56
N PRO A 677 50.46 26.64 36.42
CA PRO A 677 50.15 27.31 37.68
C PRO A 677 51.13 26.91 38.83
N PRO A 678 51.22 27.73 39.90
CA PRO A 678 52.23 27.59 40.95
C PRO A 678 51.89 26.53 42.03
N PRO A 679 52.89 26.04 42.78
CA PRO A 679 52.82 24.82 43.59
C PRO A 679 52.41 25.06 45.05
N PRO A 680 51.70 24.11 45.70
CA PRO A 680 51.40 24.15 47.14
C PRO A 680 52.54 23.56 48.01
N PRO A 681 52.57 23.90 49.32
CA PRO A 681 53.72 23.71 50.21
C PRO A 681 53.92 22.29 50.78
N ILE A 682 55.16 22.10 51.20
CA ILE A 682 55.93 20.88 51.45
C ILE A 682 55.59 20.21 52.79
N ALA A 683 55.37 18.89 52.80
CA ALA A 683 55.42 18.05 54.00
C ALA A 683 56.74 17.21 54.04
N PRO A 684 57.36 17.05 55.22
CA PRO A 684 58.71 16.48 55.39
C PRO A 684 58.77 14.94 55.32
N PRO A 685 59.99 14.36 55.20
CA PRO A 685 60.23 13.08 54.54
C PRO A 685 60.31 11.88 55.50
N MET A 686 59.81 10.72 55.06
CA MET A 686 60.14 9.41 55.63
C MET A 686 60.82 8.51 54.59
N ALA A 687 61.69 7.64 55.12
CA ALA A 687 62.85 6.99 54.53
C ALA A 687 62.58 5.98 53.38
N PRO A 688 63.64 5.60 52.62
CA PRO A 688 63.56 5.12 51.24
C PRO A 688 63.25 3.62 51.10
N PRO A 689 62.37 3.22 50.17
CA PRO A 689 62.23 1.84 49.72
C PRO A 689 63.35 1.47 48.72
N GLN A 690 63.86 0.25 48.85
CA GLN A 690 64.87 -0.33 47.97
C GLN A 690 64.33 -0.65 46.55
N PRO A 691 65.19 -0.62 45.51
CA PRO A 691 64.81 -0.90 44.13
C PRO A 691 64.58 -2.40 43.91
N ILE A 692 63.37 -2.76 43.47
CA ILE A 692 63.09 -4.09 42.91
C ILE A 692 62.89 -3.91 41.40
N MET A 693 63.66 -4.71 40.66
CA MET A 693 63.75 -4.76 39.21
C MET A 693 62.39 -4.95 38.52
N ASN A 694 62.17 -4.19 37.45
CA ASN A 694 61.09 -4.37 36.49
C ASN A 694 61.06 -5.82 35.96
N PRO A 695 59.94 -6.55 36.11
CA PRO A 695 59.66 -7.72 35.30
C PRO A 695 59.40 -7.28 33.86
N GLN A 696 60.14 -7.83 32.91
CA GLN A 696 59.86 -7.70 31.48
C GLN A 696 58.45 -8.23 31.15
N PRO A 697 57.77 -7.63 30.16
CA PRO A 697 56.44 -8.03 29.74
C PRO A 697 56.44 -9.44 29.15
N THR A 698 55.68 -10.34 29.75
CA THR A 698 55.40 -11.67 29.19
C THR A 698 54.48 -11.51 27.99
N ALA A 699 55.03 -11.79 26.81
CA ALA A 699 54.28 -11.95 25.58
C ALA A 699 53.33 -13.16 25.67
N ASN A 700 52.13 -12.97 25.11
CA ASN A 700 51.23 -13.98 24.57
C ASN A 700 50.80 -15.14 25.48
N ALA A 701 49.73 -14.93 26.23
CA ALA A 701 48.84 -16.00 26.65
C ALA A 701 47.42 -15.68 26.15
N GLN A 702 47.17 -15.87 24.84
CA GLN A 702 45.80 -16.05 24.38
C GLN A 702 45.34 -17.45 24.81
N PRO A 703 44.24 -17.58 25.56
CA PRO A 703 43.75 -18.88 26.00
C PRO A 703 43.36 -19.74 24.78
N ASN A 704 43.97 -20.92 24.69
CA ASN A 704 43.62 -21.98 23.75
C ASN A 704 42.17 -22.46 23.99
N LEU A 705 41.17 -21.72 23.50
CA LEU A 705 39.79 -22.20 23.38
C LEU A 705 39.69 -23.08 22.13
N GLY A 706 40.19 -24.31 22.24
CA GLY A 706 40.10 -25.31 21.18
C GLY A 706 38.64 -25.62 20.83
N ARG A 707 38.34 -25.69 19.52
CA ARG A 707 37.04 -26.13 18.97
C ARG A 707 36.70 -27.53 19.49
N SER A 708 35.84 -27.62 20.49
CA SER A 708 35.29 -28.86 21.03
C SER A 708 34.22 -29.39 20.07
N THR A 709 34.38 -30.63 19.57
CA THR A 709 33.35 -31.35 18.78
C THR A 709 32.36 -32.08 19.68
N LYS A 710 31.97 -31.48 20.81
CA LYS A 710 30.93 -32.08 21.66
C LYS A 710 29.58 -31.98 20.96
N ALA A 711 28.82 -33.07 21.00
CA ALA A 711 27.42 -33.04 20.61
C ALA A 711 26.68 -32.08 21.54
N THR A 712 25.76 -31.28 20.99
CA THR A 712 24.88 -30.44 21.80
C THR A 712 24.12 -31.33 22.79
N PRO A 713 24.12 -31.01 24.09
CA PRO A 713 23.36 -31.79 25.07
C PRO A 713 21.89 -31.92 24.65
N ASP A 714 21.30 -33.09 24.87
CA ASP A 714 19.86 -33.25 24.67
C ASP A 714 19.09 -32.65 25.86
N PHE A 715 17.85 -32.24 25.61
CA PHE A 715 17.00 -31.76 26.68
C PHE A 715 16.69 -32.90 27.66
N PRO A 716 16.79 -32.65 28.97
CA PRO A 716 16.33 -33.62 29.95
C PRO A 716 14.85 -33.91 29.74
N THR A 717 14.47 -35.18 29.87
CA THR A 717 13.08 -35.63 29.79
C THR A 717 12.50 -35.91 31.17
N HIS A 718 13.30 -35.75 32.23
CA HIS A 718 12.87 -35.90 33.60
C HIS A 718 13.26 -34.67 34.41
N PHE A 719 12.29 -34.13 35.15
CA PHE A 719 12.45 -32.95 35.98
C PHE A 719 12.02 -33.27 37.40
N PRO A 720 12.73 -32.82 38.44
CA PRO A 720 12.31 -33.10 39.81
C PRO A 720 11.00 -32.39 40.18
N LYS A 721 10.67 -31.26 39.55
CA LYS A 721 9.47 -30.44 39.78
C LYS A 721 8.98 -29.74 38.50
N SER A 722 7.95 -28.90 38.65
CA SER A 722 7.47 -27.99 37.61
C SER A 722 8.61 -27.16 37.03
N SER A 723 8.69 -27.14 35.71
CA SER A 723 9.81 -26.53 34.99
C SER A 723 9.34 -25.67 33.82
N ILE A 724 10.19 -24.71 33.43
CA ILE A 724 9.91 -23.75 32.37
C ILE A 724 11.07 -23.67 31.37
N GLY A 725 10.75 -23.92 30.12
CA GLY A 725 11.57 -23.59 28.95
C GLY A 725 11.07 -22.31 28.28
N ILE A 726 11.99 -21.56 27.72
CA ILE A 726 11.75 -20.33 26.95
C ILE A 726 12.36 -20.52 25.57
N GLU A 727 11.60 -20.11 24.56
CA GLU A 727 11.98 -19.99 23.16
C GLU A 727 12.00 -18.50 22.80
N ASN A 728 13.03 -18.05 22.08
CA ASN A 728 13.17 -16.64 21.73
C ASN A 728 13.84 -16.48 20.37
N GLU A 729 13.14 -15.83 19.45
CA GLU A 729 13.67 -15.47 18.14
C GLU A 729 14.70 -14.33 18.26
N LEU A 730 15.89 -14.56 17.73
CA LEU A 730 16.90 -13.49 17.59
C LEU A 730 16.67 -12.77 16.27
N ALA A 731 15.81 -11.75 16.31
CA ALA A 731 15.56 -10.89 15.16
C ALA A 731 16.86 -10.18 14.74
N GLY A 732 17.21 -10.29 13.46
CA GLY A 732 18.42 -9.72 12.87
C GLY A 732 19.59 -10.70 12.74
N LEU A 733 19.62 -11.81 13.49
CA LEU A 733 20.68 -12.82 13.37
C LEU A 733 20.27 -13.90 12.35
N VAL A 734 20.95 -13.92 11.21
CA VAL A 734 20.74 -14.95 10.18
C VAL A 734 22.00 -15.78 10.00
N VAL A 735 21.82 -17.10 9.90
CA VAL A 735 22.90 -18.06 9.70
C VAL A 735 22.66 -18.84 8.41
N ALA A 736 23.71 -19.05 7.63
CA ALA A 736 23.67 -19.92 6.45
C ALA A 736 24.30 -21.27 6.77
N MET A 737 23.60 -22.35 6.40
CA MET A 737 24.00 -23.73 6.62
C MET A 737 23.59 -24.61 5.42
N PRO A 738 24.23 -25.77 5.17
CA PRO A 738 23.76 -26.72 4.17
C PRO A 738 22.30 -27.14 4.44
N ALA A 739 21.45 -27.25 3.42
CA ALA A 739 20.01 -27.55 3.60
C ALA A 739 19.71 -28.75 4.53
N ASN A 740 20.54 -29.80 4.44
CA ASN A 740 20.40 -31.04 5.23
C ASN A 740 21.14 -31.00 6.59
N SER A 741 21.55 -29.84 7.07
CA SER A 741 22.24 -29.71 8.37
C SER A 741 21.29 -29.91 9.54
N ALA A 742 21.82 -30.44 10.65
CA ALA A 742 21.10 -30.56 11.91
C ALA A 742 20.49 -29.22 12.35
N GLN A 743 19.33 -29.25 13.01
CA GLN A 743 18.70 -28.03 13.51
C GLN A 743 19.56 -27.33 14.55
N LYS A 744 20.20 -28.10 15.43
CA LYS A 744 21.06 -27.64 16.51
C LYS A 744 22.46 -27.34 15.96
N PHE A 745 23.03 -26.18 16.27
CA PHE A 745 24.39 -25.83 15.83
C PHE A 745 25.31 -25.26 16.91
N GLY A 746 24.77 -24.91 18.08
CA GLY A 746 25.55 -24.47 19.23
C GLY A 746 24.74 -24.46 20.52
N TYR A 747 25.40 -24.18 21.63
CA TYR A 747 24.75 -23.98 22.93
C TYR A 747 25.62 -23.13 23.85
N VAL A 748 25.01 -22.50 24.84
CA VAL A 748 25.67 -21.71 25.87
C VAL A 748 25.68 -22.48 27.17
N LYS A 749 26.81 -22.45 27.86
CA LYS A 749 26.99 -23.07 29.18
C LYS A 749 27.44 -22.07 30.24
N SER A 750 27.14 -22.37 31.49
CA SER A 750 27.69 -21.69 32.66
C SER A 750 29.17 -21.99 32.86
N ALA A 751 29.84 -21.25 33.75
CA ALA A 751 31.21 -21.53 34.19
C ALA A 751 31.36 -22.93 34.82
N GLN A 752 30.30 -23.46 35.41
CA GLN A 752 30.22 -24.80 35.99
C GLN A 752 30.03 -25.89 34.93
N GLY A 753 29.69 -25.51 33.69
CA GLY A 753 29.51 -26.42 32.57
C GLY A 753 28.05 -26.81 32.29
N ASP A 754 27.09 -26.24 33.01
CA ASP A 754 25.66 -26.52 32.84
C ASP A 754 25.15 -25.84 31.56
N ALA A 755 24.43 -26.58 30.72
CA ALA A 755 23.85 -26.04 29.51
C ALA A 755 22.65 -25.12 29.84
N LEU A 756 22.69 -23.87 29.38
CA LEU A 756 21.69 -22.84 29.70
C LEU A 756 20.67 -22.68 28.57
N PHE A 757 21.13 -22.58 27.32
CA PHE A 757 20.26 -22.58 26.14
C PHE A 757 21.00 -23.04 24.89
N MET A 758 20.22 -23.50 23.92
CA MET A 758 20.63 -24.05 22.64
C MET A 758 20.36 -23.06 21.52
N LEU A 759 21.26 -23.03 20.55
CA LEU A 759 21.14 -22.28 19.30
C LEU A 759 20.61 -23.22 18.21
N THR A 760 19.45 -22.87 17.65
CA THR A 760 18.78 -23.65 16.61
C THR A 760 18.46 -22.82 15.38
N LYS A 761 18.40 -23.50 14.22
CA LYS A 761 17.84 -22.91 13.00
C LYS A 761 16.32 -22.95 13.07
N ASP A 762 15.70 -21.83 12.76
CA ASP A 762 14.25 -21.66 12.72
C ASP A 762 13.79 -21.46 11.26
N MET A 763 13.14 -20.34 10.91
CA MET A 763 12.55 -20.11 9.60
C MET A 763 13.61 -20.02 8.51
N ASN A 764 13.40 -20.78 7.44
CA ASN A 764 14.17 -20.69 6.21
C ASN A 764 13.87 -19.36 5.50
N GLN A 765 14.90 -18.56 5.27
CA GLN A 765 14.86 -17.26 4.58
C GLN A 765 15.25 -17.35 3.10
N GLY A 766 15.56 -18.56 2.62
CA GLY A 766 15.86 -18.85 1.22
C GLY A 766 17.27 -19.38 1.00
N SER A 767 17.70 -19.38 -0.25
CA SER A 767 19.05 -19.79 -0.64
C SER A 767 20.08 -18.75 -0.18
N TYR A 768 21.18 -19.22 0.40
CA TYR A 768 22.31 -18.37 0.73
C TYR A 768 23.04 -17.91 -0.54
N GLN A 769 23.17 -16.60 -0.72
CA GLN A 769 23.85 -15.98 -1.86
C GLN A 769 25.09 -15.24 -1.37
N ARG A 770 26.27 -15.78 -1.63
CA ARG A 770 27.54 -15.19 -1.19
C ARG A 770 27.90 -13.95 -2.04
N PRO A 771 28.47 -12.87 -1.47
CA PRO A 771 28.97 -11.74 -2.23
C PRO A 771 30.13 -12.16 -3.14
N PRO A 772 30.18 -11.71 -4.41
CA PRO A 772 31.25 -12.06 -5.36
C PRO A 772 32.66 -11.64 -4.92
N SER A 773 32.77 -10.67 -4.00
CA SER A 773 34.05 -10.11 -3.52
C SER A 773 34.86 -11.05 -2.62
N LEU A 774 34.26 -12.11 -2.08
CA LEU A 774 34.93 -13.03 -1.15
C LEU A 774 35.52 -14.26 -1.88
N GLN A 775 36.86 -14.35 -1.95
CA GLN A 775 37.59 -15.46 -2.57
C GLN A 775 38.11 -16.48 -1.53
N ASP A 776 37.34 -17.52 -1.17
CA ASP A 776 37.86 -18.62 -0.31
C ASP A 776 37.73 -20.05 -0.88
N GLY A 777 37.22 -20.20 -2.11
CA GLY A 777 37.17 -21.50 -2.81
C GLY A 777 36.13 -22.52 -2.30
N LYS A 778 35.26 -22.19 -1.33
CA LYS A 778 34.20 -23.09 -0.86
C LYS A 778 32.92 -23.04 -1.72
N ASN A 779 32.28 -24.20 -1.91
CA ASN A 779 31.01 -24.34 -2.64
C ASN A 779 29.80 -24.26 -1.69
N TYR A 780 28.87 -23.34 -1.99
CA TYR A 780 27.68 -23.04 -1.18
C TYR A 780 26.34 -23.33 -1.89
N GLN A 781 26.32 -24.00 -3.05
CA GLN A 781 25.09 -24.11 -3.87
C GLN A 781 23.85 -24.66 -3.15
N ASN A 782 24.03 -25.52 -2.14
CA ASN A 782 22.91 -26.11 -1.38
C ASN A 782 22.78 -25.53 0.03
N TRP A 783 23.27 -24.30 0.27
CA TRP A 783 23.14 -23.64 1.56
C TRP A 783 21.88 -22.78 1.61
N GLN A 784 21.27 -22.74 2.77
CA GLN A 784 20.06 -21.98 3.05
C GLN A 784 20.27 -21.10 4.27
N THR A 785 19.72 -19.90 4.21
CA THR A 785 19.71 -18.94 5.31
C THR A 785 18.55 -19.23 6.24
N HIS A 786 18.79 -19.13 7.54
CA HIS A 786 17.79 -19.37 8.57
C HIS A 786 17.90 -18.31 9.65
N THR A 787 16.76 -17.88 10.18
CA THR A 787 16.74 -17.18 11.47
C THR A 787 17.25 -18.10 12.58
N VAL A 788 17.80 -17.50 13.62
CA VAL A 788 18.29 -18.24 14.79
C VAL A 788 17.29 -18.09 15.93
N GLU A 789 16.94 -19.22 16.53
CA GLU A 789 16.13 -19.30 17.74
C GLU A 789 16.97 -19.80 18.91
N LEU A 790 16.77 -19.15 20.06
CA LEU A 790 17.30 -19.57 21.35
C LEU A 790 16.27 -20.43 22.07
N VAL A 791 16.61 -21.70 22.30
CA VAL A 791 15.76 -22.64 23.05
C VAL A 791 16.44 -22.96 24.37
N SER A 792 15.87 -22.52 25.48
CA SER A 792 16.48 -22.74 26.79
C SER A 792 16.27 -24.14 27.34
N TYR A 793 17.29 -24.64 28.05
CA TYR A 793 17.13 -25.86 28.84
C TYR A 793 16.15 -25.56 29.97
N PRO A 794 15.11 -26.40 30.15
CA PRO A 794 14.11 -26.11 31.17
C PRO A 794 14.76 -26.08 32.54
N CYS A 795 14.41 -25.07 33.32
CA CYS A 795 14.84 -24.94 34.71
C CYS A 795 13.63 -25.07 35.64
N GLU A 796 13.87 -25.41 36.89
CA GLU A 796 12.84 -25.44 37.91
C GLU A 796 12.29 -24.02 38.14
N MET A 797 10.97 -23.90 38.23
CA MET A 797 10.33 -22.59 38.36
C MET A 797 10.62 -21.90 39.70
N ASP A 798 10.92 -22.68 40.76
CA ASP A 798 11.30 -22.17 42.08
C ASP A 798 12.80 -21.85 42.20
N ASP A 799 13.65 -22.31 41.27
CA ASP A 799 15.08 -21.97 41.23
C ASP A 799 15.31 -20.60 40.58
N LYS A 800 15.11 -19.55 41.40
CA LYS A 800 15.34 -18.16 41.00
C LYS A 800 16.78 -17.91 40.53
N ALA A 801 17.77 -18.64 41.05
CA ALA A 801 19.17 -18.45 40.68
C ALA A 801 19.45 -18.98 39.28
N ALA A 802 18.91 -20.16 38.93
CA ALA A 802 18.99 -20.69 37.57
C ALA A 802 18.25 -19.80 36.56
N VAL A 803 17.05 -19.32 36.91
CA VAL A 803 16.28 -18.39 36.08
C VAL A 803 17.05 -17.10 35.80
N GLU A 804 17.64 -16.49 36.82
CA GLU A 804 18.41 -15.25 36.64
C GLU A 804 19.70 -15.49 35.85
N THR A 805 20.40 -16.59 36.12
CA THR A 805 21.61 -16.97 35.36
C THR A 805 21.30 -17.13 33.87
N ARG A 806 20.18 -17.78 33.53
CA ARG A 806 19.71 -17.91 32.15
C ARG A 806 19.44 -16.56 31.50
N LYS A 807 18.72 -15.66 32.18
CA LYS A 807 18.40 -14.32 31.68
C LYS A 807 19.66 -13.52 31.39
N GLN A 808 20.62 -13.54 32.31
CA GLN A 808 21.90 -12.85 32.16
C GLN A 808 22.70 -13.38 30.96
N ALA A 809 22.71 -14.71 30.78
CA ALA A 809 23.36 -15.32 29.62
C ALA A 809 22.68 -14.95 28.28
N MET A 810 21.35 -14.88 28.24
CA MET A 810 20.59 -14.47 27.04
C MET A 810 20.88 -13.00 26.66
N LEU A 811 20.84 -12.09 27.64
CA LEU A 811 21.14 -10.67 27.45
C LEU A 811 22.59 -10.44 27.02
N TRP A 812 23.52 -11.16 27.64
CA TRP A 812 24.92 -11.15 27.24
C TRP A 812 25.09 -11.57 25.78
N LEU A 813 24.44 -12.65 25.36
CA LEU A 813 24.52 -13.15 23.99
C LEU A 813 23.99 -12.14 22.97
N ALA A 814 22.80 -11.58 23.20
CA ALA A 814 22.19 -10.59 22.31
C ALA A 814 23.07 -9.33 22.19
N THR A 815 23.63 -8.88 23.32
CA THR A 815 24.57 -7.76 23.36
C THR A 815 25.85 -8.07 22.60
N HIS A 816 26.41 -9.27 22.82
CA HIS A 816 27.64 -9.68 22.15
C HIS A 816 27.46 -9.78 20.64
N PHE A 817 26.37 -10.40 20.17
CA PHE A 817 26.10 -10.50 18.74
C PHE A 817 25.84 -9.14 18.10
N THR A 818 25.09 -8.25 18.76
CA THR A 818 24.89 -6.88 18.25
C THR A 818 26.22 -6.15 18.07
N THR A 819 27.17 -6.32 18.99
CA THR A 819 28.48 -5.64 18.93
C THR A 819 29.43 -6.25 17.90
N HIS A 820 29.31 -7.54 17.56
CA HIS A 820 30.32 -8.28 16.78
C HIS A 820 29.82 -8.88 15.45
N ILE A 821 28.52 -8.77 15.12
CA ILE A 821 27.98 -9.40 13.91
C ILE A 821 28.60 -8.83 12.63
N ASP A 822 28.81 -7.51 12.59
CA ASP A 822 29.43 -6.83 11.44
C ASP A 822 30.85 -7.35 11.16
N GLN A 823 31.55 -7.83 12.19
CA GLN A 823 32.91 -8.37 12.09
C GLN A 823 32.93 -9.84 11.63
N SER A 824 31.80 -10.53 11.71
CA SER A 824 31.71 -11.99 11.59
C SER A 824 30.93 -12.47 10.38
N ASN A 825 30.36 -11.55 9.58
CA ASN A 825 29.57 -11.93 8.41
C ASN A 825 30.41 -12.73 7.39
N HIS A 826 29.81 -13.78 6.82
CA HIS A 826 30.47 -14.80 6.00
C HIS A 826 31.58 -15.61 6.68
N GLN A 827 31.76 -15.47 8.00
CA GLN A 827 32.67 -16.28 8.79
C GLN A 827 31.87 -17.22 9.72
N PRO A 828 32.41 -18.41 10.04
CA PRO A 828 31.86 -19.24 11.10
C PRO A 828 32.00 -18.54 12.45
N LEU A 829 30.99 -18.68 13.31
CA LEU A 829 31.08 -18.19 14.68
C LEU A 829 32.18 -18.94 15.45
N ALA A 830 33.06 -18.19 16.10
CA ALA A 830 34.05 -18.73 17.01
C ALA A 830 33.43 -19.02 18.39
N PRO A 831 33.97 -19.98 19.17
CA PRO A 831 33.65 -20.10 20.58
C PRO A 831 33.99 -18.80 21.31
N ILE A 832 33.06 -18.29 22.10
CA ILE A 832 33.20 -17.01 22.82
C ILE A 832 32.99 -17.27 24.30
N GLN A 833 33.80 -16.61 25.14
CA GLN A 833 33.62 -16.58 26.58
C GLN A 833 33.25 -15.15 27.00
N SER A 834 32.32 -15.01 27.95
CA SER A 834 31.99 -13.70 28.53
C SER A 834 33.21 -13.12 29.25
N GLU A 835 33.31 -11.78 29.31
CA GLU A 835 34.47 -11.09 29.90
C GLU A 835 34.72 -11.46 31.36
N ASP A 836 33.64 -11.73 32.11
CA ASP A 836 33.66 -12.19 33.50
C ASP A 836 33.86 -13.72 33.64
N GLY A 837 34.02 -14.44 32.53
CA GLY A 837 34.21 -15.88 32.48
C GLY A 837 32.99 -16.73 32.83
N ARG A 838 31.82 -16.14 33.08
CA ARG A 838 30.60 -16.84 33.52
C ARG A 838 29.90 -17.66 32.44
N PHE A 839 30.01 -17.27 31.18
CA PHE A 839 29.28 -17.88 30.08
C PHE A 839 30.22 -18.25 28.93
N VAL A 840 29.98 -19.39 28.30
CA VAL A 840 30.74 -19.84 27.13
C VAL A 840 29.78 -20.31 26.05
N ILE A 841 29.91 -19.79 24.84
CA ILE A 841 29.25 -20.31 23.64
C ILE A 841 30.11 -21.43 23.07
N GLU A 842 29.56 -22.64 23.00
CA GLU A 842 30.13 -23.76 22.25
C GLU A 842 29.39 -23.94 20.92
N ILE A 843 30.17 -24.04 19.85
CA ILE A 843 29.67 -24.26 18.49
C ILE A 843 29.96 -25.69 18.09
N THR A 844 28.89 -26.45 17.84
CA THR A 844 28.94 -27.89 17.61
C THR A 844 28.92 -28.23 16.11
N ASN A 845 28.35 -27.36 15.27
CA ASN A 845 28.37 -27.51 13.83
C ASN A 845 29.35 -26.53 13.17
N ALA A 846 30.48 -27.03 12.67
CA ALA A 846 31.47 -26.20 11.98
C ALA A 846 31.06 -25.75 10.57
N LYS A 847 29.99 -26.29 9.99
CA LYS A 847 29.50 -25.97 8.64
C LYS A 847 28.36 -24.94 8.70
N HIS A 848 28.69 -23.75 9.18
CA HIS A 848 27.81 -22.59 9.14
C HIS A 848 28.63 -21.32 8.88
N VAL A 849 27.96 -20.27 8.41
CA VAL A 849 28.50 -18.90 8.38
C VAL A 849 27.41 -17.93 8.80
N ILE A 850 27.79 -16.83 9.43
CA ILE A 850 26.85 -15.72 9.65
C ILE A 850 26.50 -15.09 8.30
N ALA A 851 25.25 -14.69 8.12
CA ALA A 851 24.76 -14.07 6.90
C ALA A 851 23.93 -12.82 7.26
N ALA A 852 24.18 -11.70 6.60
CA ALA A 852 23.27 -10.56 6.62
C ALA A 852 22.08 -10.86 5.67
N GLY A 853 20.90 -11.18 6.22
CA GLY A 853 19.72 -11.56 5.43
C GLY A 853 19.99 -12.77 4.53
N ASN A 854 19.97 -12.59 3.21
CA ASN A 854 20.22 -13.68 2.26
C ASN A 854 21.71 -13.93 1.99
N GLY A 855 22.60 -13.16 2.62
CA GLY A 855 24.05 -13.24 2.46
C GLY A 855 24.64 -12.33 1.38
N ILE A 856 23.85 -11.52 0.69
CA ILE A 856 24.35 -10.71 -0.44
C ILE A 856 25.27 -9.58 0.02
N SER A 857 25.04 -9.06 1.23
CA SER A 857 25.84 -7.98 1.79
C SER A 857 27.04 -8.53 2.53
N ALA A 858 28.25 -8.00 2.26
CA ALA A 858 29.46 -8.32 3.00
C ALA A 858 29.44 -7.75 4.42
N GLU A 859 28.68 -6.69 4.64
CA GLU A 859 28.55 -6.01 5.93
C GLU A 859 27.07 -6.00 6.35
N SER A 860 26.79 -6.23 7.63
CA SER A 860 25.44 -6.15 8.21
C SER A 860 25.13 -4.76 8.76
N GLN A 861 25.68 -3.69 8.16
CA GLN A 861 25.65 -2.33 8.72
C GLN A 861 24.25 -1.93 9.22
N GLY A 862 24.15 -1.75 10.54
CA GLY A 862 22.93 -1.34 11.23
C GLY A 862 21.98 -2.47 11.62
N GLN A 863 22.29 -3.76 11.44
CA GLN A 863 21.43 -4.82 11.98
C GLN A 863 21.59 -4.94 13.50
N THR A 864 20.69 -4.32 14.25
CA THR A 864 20.56 -4.56 15.69
C THR A 864 19.97 -5.94 15.92
N ILE A 865 20.66 -6.78 16.69
CA ILE A 865 20.09 -8.05 17.13
C ILE A 865 19.22 -7.78 18.34
N THR A 866 17.94 -8.12 18.21
CA THR A 866 16.95 -7.84 19.25
C THR A 866 16.23 -9.13 19.63
N MET A 867 15.90 -9.20 20.92
CA MET A 867 15.02 -10.22 21.47
C MET A 867 13.67 -9.54 21.69
N THR A 868 12.76 -9.66 20.72
CA THR A 868 11.48 -8.96 20.81
C THR A 868 10.55 -9.71 21.77
N PRO A 869 9.75 -9.01 22.58
CA PRO A 869 8.73 -9.67 23.41
C PRO A 869 7.73 -10.47 22.59
N SER A 870 7.44 -10.06 21.35
CA SER A 870 6.54 -10.76 20.43
C SER A 870 7.12 -12.06 19.88
N GLY A 871 8.44 -12.20 19.82
CA GLY A 871 9.14 -13.44 19.41
C GLY A 871 9.41 -14.40 20.58
N GLN A 872 8.86 -14.13 21.76
CA GLN A 872 9.06 -14.94 22.96
C GLN A 872 7.91 -15.92 23.16
N GLN A 873 8.28 -17.18 23.38
CA GLN A 873 7.35 -18.25 23.74
C GLN A 873 7.87 -18.93 25.01
N ALA A 874 6.95 -19.49 25.79
CA ALA A 874 7.29 -20.21 27.02
C ALA A 874 6.61 -21.58 27.01
N THR A 875 7.34 -22.62 27.38
CA THR A 875 6.77 -23.95 27.61
C THR A 875 6.88 -24.30 29.08
N VAL A 876 5.74 -24.61 29.71
CA VAL A 876 5.68 -25.03 31.11
C VAL A 876 5.29 -26.49 31.20
N GLY A 877 6.03 -27.26 32.00
CA GLY A 877 5.76 -28.65 32.31
C GLY A 877 5.40 -28.85 33.77
N VAL A 878 4.31 -29.58 34.05
CA VAL A 878 3.83 -29.91 35.40
C VAL A 878 3.41 -31.38 35.49
N ALA A 879 3.17 -31.89 36.70
CA ALA A 879 2.66 -33.25 36.89
C ALA A 879 1.27 -33.42 36.27
N ALA A 880 1.10 -34.39 35.37
CA ALA A 880 -0.16 -34.61 34.68
C ALA A 880 -1.33 -34.89 35.64
N LYS A 881 -1.07 -35.63 36.72
CA LYS A 881 -2.08 -35.92 37.76
C LYS A 881 -2.55 -34.68 38.53
N GLY A 882 -1.74 -33.62 38.55
CA GLY A 882 -2.08 -32.37 39.23
C GLY A 882 -3.03 -31.49 38.44
N PHE A 883 -3.13 -31.64 37.12
CA PHE A 883 -3.96 -30.77 36.28
C PHE A 883 -5.45 -30.90 36.61
N GLY A 884 -6.13 -29.78 36.85
CA GLY A 884 -7.54 -29.72 37.25
C GLY A 884 -7.78 -29.66 38.76
N THR A 885 -6.72 -29.76 39.58
CA THR A 885 -6.80 -29.61 41.04
C THR A 885 -6.67 -28.16 41.51
N SER A 886 -6.15 -27.26 40.66
CA SER A 886 -5.80 -25.88 41.03
C SER A 886 -4.82 -25.76 42.22
N ALA A 887 -4.07 -26.83 42.54
CA ALA A 887 -3.31 -26.92 43.78
C ALA A 887 -2.09 -25.98 43.87
N THR A 888 -1.50 -25.61 42.72
CA THR A 888 -0.33 -24.73 42.66
C THR A 888 -0.58 -23.51 41.78
N PRO A 889 0.20 -22.42 41.91
CA PRO A 889 0.10 -21.27 41.01
C PRO A 889 0.29 -21.64 39.54
N GLU A 890 1.20 -22.58 39.24
CA GLU A 890 1.47 -23.04 37.88
C GLU A 890 0.25 -23.78 37.30
N LEU A 891 -0.38 -24.65 38.10
CA LEU A 891 -1.60 -25.33 37.70
C LEU A 891 -2.75 -24.34 37.46
N ARG A 892 -2.92 -23.34 38.33
CA ARG A 892 -3.94 -22.29 38.14
C ARG A 892 -3.73 -21.47 36.88
N LEU A 893 -2.48 -21.17 36.54
CA LEU A 893 -2.12 -20.48 35.30
C LEU A 893 -2.42 -21.34 34.06
N LEU A 894 -2.10 -22.63 34.09
CA LEU A 894 -2.39 -23.51 32.96
C LEU A 894 -3.90 -23.78 32.81
N GLU A 895 -4.62 -23.83 33.93
CA GLU A 895 -6.08 -23.97 33.98
C GLU A 895 -6.83 -22.68 33.61
N SER A 896 -6.15 -21.53 33.44
CA SER A 896 -6.78 -20.31 32.93
C SER A 896 -6.86 -20.26 31.40
N ALA A 897 -6.36 -21.29 30.71
CA ALA A 897 -6.45 -21.39 29.25
C ALA A 897 -7.89 -21.18 28.76
N PRO A 898 -8.14 -20.29 27.78
CA PRO A 898 -9.50 -19.92 27.36
C PRO A 898 -10.37 -21.09 26.91
N TRP A 899 -9.73 -22.15 26.40
CA TRP A 899 -10.38 -23.35 25.91
C TRP A 899 -10.66 -24.40 27.00
N TYR A 900 -10.08 -24.27 28.20
CA TYR A 900 -10.28 -25.22 29.29
C TYR A 900 -11.61 -24.97 30.02
N GLN A 901 -12.45 -26.00 30.11
CA GLN A 901 -13.81 -25.92 30.64
C GLN A 901 -13.91 -26.68 31.96
N LYS A 902 -13.62 -26.00 33.07
CA LYS A 902 -13.64 -26.59 34.42
C LYS A 902 -15.00 -27.20 34.81
N SER A 903 -16.10 -26.69 34.27
CA SER A 903 -17.46 -27.22 34.48
C SER A 903 -17.66 -28.65 33.97
N LEU A 904 -16.81 -29.13 33.06
CA LEU A 904 -16.86 -30.52 32.59
C LEU A 904 -16.51 -31.52 33.70
N LYS A 905 -15.76 -31.10 34.73
CA LYS A 905 -15.42 -31.96 35.89
C LYS A 905 -16.68 -32.34 36.68
N SER A 906 -17.54 -31.36 36.99
CA SER A 906 -18.80 -31.61 37.70
C SER A 906 -19.83 -32.34 36.83
N GLN A 907 -19.85 -32.06 35.52
CA GLN A 907 -20.68 -32.82 34.58
C GLN A 907 -20.30 -34.30 34.54
N PHE A 908 -19.01 -34.62 34.45
CA PHE A 908 -18.54 -36.01 34.47
C PHE A 908 -18.92 -36.72 35.77
N ALA A 909 -18.72 -36.06 36.92
CA ALA A 909 -19.09 -36.61 38.22
C ALA A 909 -20.60 -36.91 38.31
N SER A 910 -21.45 -36.07 37.70
CA SER A 910 -22.90 -36.33 37.64
C SER A 910 -23.24 -37.54 36.74
N LEU A 911 -22.60 -37.64 35.58
CA LEU A 911 -22.82 -38.70 34.58
C LEU A 911 -22.33 -40.08 35.05
N THR A 912 -21.30 -40.09 35.90
CA THR A 912 -20.64 -41.31 36.40
C THR A 912 -20.96 -41.60 37.87
N SER A 913 -21.97 -40.93 38.45
CA SER A 913 -22.38 -41.11 39.85
C SER A 913 -22.71 -42.56 40.24
N ALA A 914 -23.19 -43.36 39.29
CA ALA A 914 -23.48 -44.79 39.45
C ALA A 914 -22.34 -45.72 38.99
N GLU A 915 -21.26 -45.19 38.41
CA GLU A 915 -20.11 -45.98 37.96
C GLU A 915 -19.07 -46.10 39.09
N ASN A 916 -18.45 -47.28 39.22
CA ASN A 916 -17.39 -47.52 40.20
C ASN A 916 -16.03 -47.23 39.57
N LEU A 917 -15.55 -45.99 39.69
CA LEU A 917 -14.23 -45.54 39.22
C LEU A 917 -13.17 -45.76 40.31
N ASP A 918 -11.95 -46.11 39.90
CA ASP A 918 -10.83 -46.37 40.80
C ASP A 918 -10.32 -45.06 41.45
N ASP A 919 -10.18 -43.99 40.64
CA ASP A 919 -9.89 -42.64 41.10
C ASP A 919 -10.86 -41.63 40.47
N LYS A 920 -11.97 -41.37 41.17
CA LYS A 920 -13.05 -40.49 40.72
C LYS A 920 -12.57 -39.08 40.40
N GLU A 921 -11.63 -38.55 41.18
CA GLU A 921 -11.16 -37.18 40.98
C GLU A 921 -10.24 -37.08 39.77
N LEU A 922 -9.27 -37.99 39.65
CA LEU A 922 -8.36 -38.03 38.52
C LEU A 922 -9.10 -38.29 37.20
N ALA A 923 -10.06 -39.21 37.20
CA ALA A 923 -10.91 -39.46 36.04
C ALA A 923 -11.70 -38.21 35.61
N ALA A 924 -12.27 -37.46 36.56
CA ALA A 924 -12.99 -36.23 36.26
C ALA A 924 -12.07 -35.10 35.75
N ASN A 925 -10.86 -34.98 36.29
CA ASN A 925 -9.84 -34.04 35.81
C ASN A 925 -9.42 -34.34 34.36
N VAL A 926 -9.07 -35.60 34.09
CA VAL A 926 -8.66 -36.05 32.75
C VAL A 926 -9.81 -35.88 31.75
N PHE A 927 -11.05 -36.20 32.15
CA PHE A 927 -12.21 -35.95 31.30
C PHE A 927 -12.36 -34.47 30.93
N ALA A 928 -12.28 -33.57 31.90
CA ALA A 928 -12.44 -32.14 31.64
C ALA A 928 -11.36 -31.64 30.67
N TYR A 929 -10.09 -32.00 30.92
CA TYR A 929 -8.96 -31.62 30.06
C TYR A 929 -9.10 -32.14 28.62
N LEU A 930 -9.28 -33.46 28.46
CA LEU A 930 -9.36 -34.08 27.13
C LEU A 930 -10.56 -33.56 26.34
N THR A 931 -11.72 -33.47 26.98
CA THR A 931 -12.94 -32.99 26.32
C THR A 931 -12.77 -31.54 25.86
N SER A 932 -12.15 -30.69 26.67
CA SER A 932 -11.82 -29.31 26.28
C SER A 932 -10.92 -29.22 25.04
N ILE A 933 -9.88 -30.06 24.95
CA ILE A 933 -9.02 -30.13 23.75
C ILE A 933 -9.81 -30.58 22.53
N TYR A 934 -10.64 -31.61 22.67
CA TYR A 934 -11.44 -32.15 21.56
C TYR A 934 -12.40 -31.08 21.03
N LEU A 935 -13.10 -30.40 21.94
CA LEU A 935 -14.02 -29.31 21.60
C LEU A 935 -13.30 -28.15 20.90
N LYS A 936 -12.15 -27.69 21.44
CA LYS A 936 -11.39 -26.60 20.82
C LYS A 936 -10.84 -27.00 19.45
N THR A 937 -10.43 -28.25 19.27
CA THR A 937 -9.98 -28.75 17.97
C THR A 937 -11.11 -28.73 16.94
N ALA A 938 -12.31 -29.14 17.31
CA ALA A 938 -13.49 -29.05 16.45
C ALA A 938 -13.86 -27.60 16.11
N GLU A 939 -13.80 -26.70 17.10
CA GLU A 939 -13.99 -25.26 16.90
C GLU A 939 -13.03 -24.70 15.85
N LEU A 940 -11.72 -24.95 16.02
CA LEU A 940 -10.69 -24.43 15.13
C LEU A 940 -10.74 -25.08 13.74
N ALA A 941 -11.04 -26.38 13.65
CA ALA A 941 -11.24 -27.05 12.36
C ALA A 941 -12.40 -26.43 11.59
N LYS A 942 -13.51 -26.10 12.27
CA LYS A 942 -14.64 -25.38 11.67
C LYS A 942 -14.31 -23.93 11.31
N LYS A 943 -13.60 -23.22 12.18
CA LYS A 943 -13.23 -21.80 11.98
C LYS A 943 -12.27 -21.60 10.79
N PHE A 944 -11.32 -22.52 10.63
CA PHE A 944 -10.26 -22.40 9.62
C PHE A 944 -10.41 -23.36 8.43
N GLY A 945 -11.48 -24.17 8.42
CA GLY A 945 -11.73 -25.17 7.38
C GLY A 945 -10.60 -26.21 7.26
N ILE A 946 -10.21 -26.80 8.39
CA ILE A 946 -9.10 -27.76 8.45
C ILE A 946 -9.62 -29.17 8.23
N TYR A 947 -9.09 -29.88 7.24
CA TYR A 947 -9.37 -31.29 7.03
C TYR A 947 -8.86 -32.12 8.21
N ILE A 948 -9.76 -32.83 8.89
CA ILE A 948 -9.44 -33.75 9.98
C ILE A 948 -9.97 -35.12 9.59
N ASN A 949 -9.07 -36.07 9.35
CA ASN A 949 -9.41 -37.39 8.78
C ASN A 949 -10.29 -37.23 7.52
N GLU A 950 -11.49 -37.80 7.52
CA GLU A 950 -12.43 -37.80 6.39
C GLU A 950 -13.47 -36.67 6.48
N TRP A 951 -13.33 -35.73 7.43
CA TRP A 951 -14.23 -34.58 7.50
C TRP A 951 -13.85 -33.55 6.42
N ASP A 952 -14.78 -33.32 5.50
CA ASP A 952 -14.65 -32.31 4.44
C ASP A 952 -15.35 -31.00 4.86
N PRO A 953 -14.62 -29.92 5.19
CA PRO A 953 -15.19 -28.61 5.50
C PRO A 953 -16.07 -28.06 4.37
N MET A 954 -15.77 -28.37 3.10
CA MET A 954 -16.56 -27.89 1.96
C MET A 954 -17.97 -28.49 1.95
N SER A 955 -18.14 -29.71 2.47
CA SER A 955 -19.46 -30.33 2.64
C SER A 955 -20.37 -29.57 3.62
N GLU A 956 -19.78 -28.77 4.52
CA GLU A 956 -20.47 -27.88 5.45
C GLU A 956 -20.41 -26.40 5.03
N GLN A 957 -20.10 -26.12 3.75
CA GLN A 957 -20.00 -24.76 3.18
C GLN A 957 -18.91 -23.89 3.85
N ILE A 958 -17.85 -24.51 4.38
CA ILE A 958 -16.72 -23.80 5.00
C ILE A 958 -15.56 -23.77 4.00
N THR A 959 -15.01 -22.57 3.76
CA THR A 959 -13.86 -22.40 2.87
C THR A 959 -12.55 -22.59 3.66
N PRO A 960 -11.67 -23.54 3.29
CA PRO A 960 -10.37 -23.74 3.93
C PRO A 960 -9.49 -22.49 3.87
N ASN A 961 -8.87 -22.11 5.00
CA ASN A 961 -7.95 -20.97 5.07
C ASN A 961 -6.67 -21.21 5.91
N ALA A 962 -6.45 -22.46 6.34
CA ALA A 962 -5.26 -22.94 7.03
C ALA A 962 -4.87 -24.34 6.53
N ASN A 963 -3.57 -24.65 6.55
CA ASN A 963 -3.05 -25.91 5.99
C ASN A 963 -3.17 -27.14 6.92
N GLY A 964 -3.58 -26.94 8.17
CA GLY A 964 -3.58 -27.99 9.18
C GLY A 964 -3.63 -27.44 10.60
N LEU A 965 -3.64 -28.32 11.60
CA LEU A 965 -3.57 -27.92 13.02
C LEU A 965 -2.25 -27.22 13.38
N THR A 966 -1.20 -27.48 12.62
CA THR A 966 0.15 -26.91 12.82
C THR A 966 0.37 -25.59 12.09
N ASP A 967 -0.63 -25.10 11.33
CA ASP A 967 -0.55 -23.80 10.67
C ASP A 967 -0.39 -22.69 11.73
N PRO A 968 0.51 -21.71 11.55
CA PRO A 968 0.75 -20.64 12.53
C PRO A 968 -0.52 -19.93 12.99
N LYS A 969 -1.50 -19.72 12.11
CA LYS A 969 -2.77 -19.08 12.47
C LYS A 969 -3.57 -19.92 13.46
N VAL A 970 -3.54 -21.24 13.29
CA VAL A 970 -4.26 -22.20 14.12
C VAL A 970 -3.55 -22.37 15.45
N LYS A 971 -2.21 -22.52 15.45
CA LYS A 971 -1.40 -22.55 16.67
C LYS A 971 -1.63 -21.31 17.53
N ASN A 972 -1.64 -20.11 16.93
CA ASN A 972 -1.88 -18.86 17.65
C ASN A 972 -3.28 -18.79 18.28
N ALA A 973 -4.29 -19.37 17.63
CA ALA A 973 -5.67 -19.41 18.15
C ALA A 973 -5.88 -20.33 19.37
N TRP A 974 -4.88 -21.14 19.74
CA TRP A 974 -4.89 -21.87 21.01
C TRP A 974 -4.52 -21.01 22.20
N GLU A 975 -3.70 -19.96 22.00
CA GLU A 975 -3.07 -19.09 23.00
C GLU A 975 -2.14 -19.86 23.97
N ILE A 976 -2.68 -20.86 24.66
CA ILE A 976 -1.97 -21.87 25.45
C ILE A 976 -2.12 -23.21 24.75
N LEU A 977 -1.12 -23.61 23.97
CA LEU A 977 -1.13 -24.80 23.13
C LEU A 977 -0.70 -26.06 23.91
N PRO A 978 -1.52 -27.12 23.98
CA PRO A 978 -1.11 -28.40 24.55
C PRO A 978 0.00 -29.07 23.73
N ARG A 979 1.12 -29.41 24.38
CA ARG A 979 2.25 -30.12 23.75
C ARG A 979 2.27 -31.62 24.05
N THR A 980 1.49 -32.10 25.00
CA THR A 980 1.41 -33.54 25.31
C THR A 980 0.25 -34.20 24.55
N LYS A 981 0.48 -35.39 23.99
CA LYS A 981 -0.54 -36.13 23.26
C LYS A 981 -1.73 -36.48 24.17
N PRO A 982 -2.97 -36.26 23.71
CA PRO A 982 -4.16 -36.68 24.45
C PRO A 982 -4.15 -38.16 24.86
N SER A 983 -3.66 -39.05 23.99
CA SER A 983 -3.54 -40.49 24.31
C SER A 983 -2.61 -40.78 25.48
N LYS A 984 -1.57 -39.96 25.71
CA LYS A 984 -0.66 -40.10 26.85
C LYS A 984 -1.32 -39.74 28.18
N ILE A 985 -2.21 -38.75 28.17
CA ILE A 985 -2.95 -38.37 29.38
C ILE A 985 -3.94 -39.47 29.78
N VAL A 986 -4.46 -40.25 28.84
CA VAL A 986 -5.30 -41.42 29.16
C VAL A 986 -4.52 -42.51 29.92
N GLU A 987 -3.19 -42.63 29.70
CA GLU A 987 -2.35 -43.65 30.33
C GLU A 987 -2.16 -43.45 31.85
N ILE A 988 -2.49 -42.26 32.39
CA ILE A 988 -2.41 -42.02 33.85
C ILE A 988 -3.58 -42.63 34.61
N LEU A 989 -4.64 -43.03 33.90
CA LEU A 989 -5.83 -43.66 34.45
C LEU A 989 -5.70 -45.18 34.48
N SER A 990 -6.46 -45.82 35.37
CA SER A 990 -6.67 -47.26 35.27
C SER A 990 -7.41 -47.60 33.96
N LYS A 991 -7.34 -48.86 33.52
CA LYS A 991 -8.05 -49.30 32.30
C LYS A 991 -9.57 -49.11 32.41
N SER A 992 -10.14 -49.25 33.62
CA SER A 992 -11.55 -49.02 33.94
C SER A 992 -11.91 -47.54 33.71
N ASP A 993 -11.14 -46.66 34.34
CA ASP A 993 -11.41 -45.22 34.36
C ASP A 993 -11.17 -44.61 32.98
N ALA A 994 -10.11 -45.02 32.28
CA ALA A 994 -9.85 -44.63 30.89
C ALA A 994 -11.02 -44.96 29.96
N LYS A 995 -11.63 -46.14 30.12
CA LYS A 995 -12.80 -46.55 29.33
C LYS A 995 -14.02 -45.69 29.65
N ALA A 996 -14.25 -45.37 30.92
CA ALA A 996 -15.35 -44.49 31.35
C ALA A 996 -15.18 -43.07 30.81
N VAL A 997 -13.98 -42.48 30.93
CA VAL A 997 -13.66 -41.15 30.39
C VAL A 997 -13.91 -41.10 28.88
N MET A 998 -13.29 -42.01 28.11
CA MET A 998 -13.40 -42.00 26.65
C MET A 998 -14.83 -42.23 26.15
N LYS A 999 -15.64 -43.02 26.87
CA LYS A 999 -17.07 -43.26 26.57
C LYS A 999 -17.89 -41.96 26.58
N HIS A 1000 -17.53 -40.99 27.43
CA HIS A 1000 -18.32 -39.77 27.61
C HIS A 1000 -17.84 -38.55 26.79
N ILE A 1001 -16.65 -38.59 26.18
CA ILE A 1001 -16.14 -37.45 25.38
C ILE A 1001 -16.93 -37.28 24.07
N LYS A 1002 -17.19 -38.38 23.34
CA LYS A 1002 -17.87 -38.31 22.04
C LYS A 1002 -19.28 -37.69 22.12
N PRO A 1003 -20.14 -38.03 23.10
CA PRO A 1003 -21.40 -37.33 23.32
C PRO A 1003 -21.26 -35.81 23.51
N GLN A 1004 -20.19 -35.34 24.17
CA GLN A 1004 -19.96 -33.90 24.37
C GLN A 1004 -19.67 -33.18 23.05
N LEU A 1005 -18.85 -33.78 22.18
CA LEU A 1005 -18.62 -33.26 20.82
C LEU A 1005 -19.92 -33.20 20.01
N GLN A 1006 -20.67 -34.31 20.00
CA GLN A 1006 -21.94 -34.42 19.25
C GLN A 1006 -23.02 -33.44 19.73
N SER A 1007 -22.93 -32.96 20.97
CA SER A 1007 -23.87 -31.95 21.47
C SER A 1007 -23.63 -30.55 20.89
N ARG A 1008 -22.46 -30.28 20.31
CA ARG A 1008 -22.05 -28.94 19.83
C ARG A 1008 -21.70 -28.88 18.35
N TYR A 1009 -21.27 -30.00 17.75
CA TYR A 1009 -20.79 -30.07 16.37
C TYR A 1009 -21.52 -31.14 15.57
N SER A 1010 -21.38 -31.09 14.23
CA SER A 1010 -21.99 -32.08 13.34
C SER A 1010 -21.53 -33.50 13.68
N GLU A 1011 -22.33 -34.49 13.33
CA GLU A 1011 -21.98 -35.90 13.57
C GLU A 1011 -20.68 -36.29 12.84
N SER A 1012 -20.48 -35.77 11.63
CA SER A 1012 -19.28 -36.00 10.82
C SER A 1012 -18.04 -35.39 11.48
N LEU A 1013 -18.06 -34.10 11.84
CA LEU A 1013 -16.92 -33.43 12.49
C LEU A 1013 -16.60 -34.10 13.84
N SER A 1014 -17.62 -34.37 14.65
CA SER A 1014 -17.49 -35.00 15.96
C SER A 1014 -16.83 -36.38 15.86
N LYS A 1015 -17.25 -37.21 14.90
CA LYS A 1015 -16.67 -38.54 14.66
C LYS A 1015 -15.19 -38.42 14.29
N ASN A 1016 -14.87 -37.54 13.34
CA ASN A 1016 -13.52 -37.42 12.79
C ASN A 1016 -12.53 -36.83 13.79
N VAL A 1017 -12.92 -35.80 14.57
CA VAL A 1017 -12.08 -35.23 15.64
C VAL A 1017 -11.85 -36.25 16.76
N PHE A 1018 -12.90 -36.98 17.16
CA PHE A 1018 -12.75 -38.02 18.16
C PHE A 1018 -11.78 -39.12 17.71
N GLN A 1019 -11.93 -39.58 16.47
CA GLN A 1019 -11.07 -40.60 15.88
C GLN A 1019 -9.63 -40.12 15.70
N TYR A 1020 -9.41 -38.86 15.30
CA TYR A 1020 -8.08 -38.26 15.14
C TYR A 1020 -7.22 -38.42 16.39
N PHE A 1021 -7.77 -38.09 17.55
CA PHE A 1021 -7.03 -38.24 18.81
C PHE A 1021 -6.95 -39.68 19.31
N GLN A 1022 -7.95 -40.52 18.98
CA GLN A 1022 -7.91 -41.95 19.29
C GLN A 1022 -6.79 -42.66 18.52
N ASP A 1023 -6.54 -42.24 17.29
CA ASP A 1023 -5.49 -42.75 16.40
C ASP A 1023 -4.10 -42.14 16.71
N GLY A 1024 -3.97 -41.39 17.82
CA GLY A 1024 -2.70 -40.84 18.29
C GLY A 1024 -2.34 -39.46 17.73
N GLY A 1025 -3.33 -38.75 17.16
CA GLY A 1025 -3.21 -37.38 16.68
C GLY A 1025 -2.81 -36.38 17.78
N GLU A 1026 -2.27 -35.25 17.34
CA GLU A 1026 -1.75 -34.20 18.21
C GLU A 1026 -2.03 -32.82 17.64
N VAL A 1027 -2.13 -31.81 18.51
CA VAL A 1027 -2.44 -30.43 18.07
C VAL A 1027 -1.18 -29.66 17.66
N ALA A 1028 -0.05 -29.92 18.31
CA ALA A 1028 1.20 -29.19 18.07
C ALA A 1028 2.07 -29.76 16.93
N GLY A 1029 1.69 -30.88 16.32
CA GLY A 1029 2.46 -31.58 15.29
C GLY A 1029 3.66 -32.38 15.80
N HIS A 1030 4.40 -31.84 16.78
CA HIS A 1030 5.55 -32.48 17.42
C HIS A 1030 5.42 -32.39 18.96
N GLY A 1031 4.61 -33.28 19.53
CA GLY A 1031 4.34 -33.32 20.95
C GLY A 1031 5.49 -33.92 21.77
N ILE A 1032 5.62 -33.44 23.01
CA ILE A 1032 6.63 -33.89 23.98
C ILE A 1032 5.94 -34.89 24.90
N ASN A 1033 6.22 -36.17 24.67
CA ASN A 1033 5.42 -37.29 25.23
C ASN A 1033 6.18 -38.21 26.18
N ASN A 1034 7.49 -37.99 26.33
CA ASN A 1034 8.39 -38.73 27.22
C ASN A 1034 8.81 -37.91 28.45
N ALA A 1035 8.25 -36.72 28.61
CA ALA A 1035 8.56 -35.85 29.74
C ALA A 1035 7.92 -36.40 31.02
N THR A 1036 8.69 -36.36 32.10
CA THR A 1036 8.28 -36.83 33.43
C THR A 1036 8.69 -35.85 34.51
N VAL A 1037 7.96 -35.86 35.62
CA VAL A 1037 8.24 -35.07 36.82
C VAL A 1037 8.29 -35.92 38.09
N GLY A 1038 8.93 -35.42 39.15
CA GLY A 1038 8.93 -36.04 40.47
C GLY A 1038 10.18 -36.88 40.76
N ASP A 1039 10.02 -37.96 41.52
CA ASP A 1039 11.14 -38.81 41.94
C ASP A 1039 11.71 -39.62 40.76
N LYS A 1040 13.04 -39.65 40.59
CA LYS A 1040 13.71 -40.37 39.49
C LYS A 1040 13.45 -41.89 39.51
N HIS A 1041 13.23 -42.49 40.68
CA HIS A 1041 12.95 -43.91 40.83
C HIS A 1041 11.47 -44.24 40.62
N SER A 1042 10.59 -43.24 40.66
CA SER A 1042 9.15 -43.37 40.39
C SER A 1042 8.61 -42.15 39.63
N PRO A 1043 9.06 -41.94 38.37
CA PRO A 1043 8.72 -40.74 37.61
C PRO A 1043 7.24 -40.72 37.23
N GLU A 1044 6.61 -39.57 37.34
CA GLU A 1044 5.24 -39.34 36.90
C GLU A 1044 5.20 -38.67 35.53
N LEU A 1045 4.17 -38.93 34.72
CA LEU A 1045 4.01 -38.27 33.42
C LEU A 1045 3.88 -36.74 33.60
N ALA A 1046 4.62 -35.98 32.79
CA ALA A 1046 4.48 -34.53 32.72
C ALA A 1046 3.49 -34.13 31.62
N ILE A 1047 2.72 -33.06 31.88
CA ILE A 1047 1.88 -32.40 30.90
C ILE A 1047 2.48 -31.04 30.55
N LEU A 1048 2.60 -30.75 29.25
CA LEU A 1048 3.31 -29.58 28.74
C LEU A 1048 2.38 -28.65 27.97
N PHE A 1049 2.60 -27.36 28.15
CA PHE A 1049 1.84 -26.29 27.50
C PHE A 1049 2.79 -25.21 26.98
N GLU A 1050 2.60 -24.82 25.72
CA GLU A 1050 3.31 -23.72 25.07
C GLU A 1050 2.42 -22.47 25.06
N PHE A 1051 2.92 -21.38 25.62
CA PHE A 1051 2.32 -20.05 25.56
C PHE A 1051 2.77 -19.37 24.27
N ARG A 1052 1.81 -19.05 23.39
CA ARG A 1052 2.05 -18.31 22.14
C ARG A 1052 2.40 -16.85 22.39
N THR A 1053 1.90 -16.30 23.49
CA THR A 1053 2.27 -15.00 24.05
C THR A 1053 2.54 -15.19 25.53
N VAL A 1054 3.68 -14.71 26.03
CA VAL A 1054 4.06 -14.94 27.43
C VAL A 1054 3.21 -14.06 28.37
N PRO A 1055 2.42 -14.64 29.28
CA PRO A 1055 1.55 -13.88 30.16
C PRO A 1055 2.34 -13.17 31.27
N ASN A 1056 1.72 -12.19 31.92
CA ASN A 1056 2.37 -11.32 32.91
C ASN A 1056 2.99 -12.11 34.09
N GLU A 1057 2.37 -13.22 34.47
CA GLU A 1057 2.83 -14.12 35.52
C GLU A 1057 4.18 -14.76 35.18
N LEU A 1058 4.47 -14.93 33.89
CA LEU A 1058 5.71 -15.55 33.40
C LEU A 1058 6.77 -14.53 32.94
N GLN A 1059 6.45 -13.24 32.89
CA GLN A 1059 7.39 -12.16 32.53
C GLN A 1059 8.66 -12.14 33.40
N SER A 1060 8.58 -12.65 34.64
CA SER A 1060 9.74 -12.72 35.54
C SER A 1060 10.82 -13.72 35.08
N TYR A 1061 10.45 -14.71 34.27
CA TYR A 1061 11.35 -15.75 33.73
C TYR A 1061 12.04 -15.35 32.44
N LEU A 1062 11.60 -14.23 31.84
CA LEU A 1062 12.12 -13.66 30.59
C LEU A 1062 13.14 -12.55 30.88
N PRO A 1063 14.11 -12.30 29.96
CA PRO A 1063 15.00 -11.15 30.07
C PRO A 1063 14.20 -9.85 29.91
N LYS A 1064 14.26 -8.98 30.93
CA LYS A 1064 13.60 -7.66 30.93
C LYS A 1064 14.54 -6.60 30.38
N THR A 1065 14.69 -6.52 29.07
CA THR A 1065 15.15 -5.30 28.37
C THR A 1065 15.12 -5.54 26.87
N GLU A 1066 14.47 -4.63 26.13
CA GLU A 1066 14.80 -4.36 24.74
C GLU A 1066 16.31 -4.12 24.68
N SER A 1067 17.00 -4.78 23.75
CA SER A 1067 18.41 -4.44 23.48
C SER A 1067 18.48 -2.94 23.22
N THR A 1068 18.99 -2.17 24.19
CA THR A 1068 19.09 -0.70 24.16
C THR A 1068 20.16 -0.23 23.17
N THR A 1069 20.64 -1.10 22.31
CA THR A 1069 21.56 -0.78 21.22
C THR A 1069 20.80 -0.14 20.08
N LYS A 1070 20.52 1.16 20.29
CA LYS A 1070 20.34 2.21 19.30
C LYS A 1070 19.07 2.16 18.44
N SER A 1071 18.08 2.91 18.90
CA SER A 1071 17.02 3.54 18.10
C SER A 1071 17.50 4.32 16.85
N GLU A 1072 18.80 4.36 16.54
CA GLU A 1072 19.36 5.06 15.37
C GLU A 1072 19.08 4.33 14.04
N VAL A 1073 18.90 3.00 14.02
CA VAL A 1073 18.75 2.25 12.76
C VAL A 1073 17.36 2.44 12.13
N LYS A 1074 16.29 2.55 12.91
CA LYS A 1074 14.94 2.78 12.37
C LYS A 1074 14.85 4.06 11.52
N LEU A 1075 15.73 5.03 11.74
CA LEU A 1075 15.82 6.23 10.89
C LEU A 1075 16.43 5.93 9.51
N LEU A 1076 17.38 4.99 9.41
CA LEU A 1076 18.02 4.60 8.14
C LEU A 1076 17.07 3.82 7.22
N ASP A 1077 16.05 3.16 7.77
CA ASP A 1077 15.02 2.46 6.99
C ASP A 1077 14.14 3.36 6.13
N GLN A 1078 14.13 4.67 6.39
CA GLN A 1078 13.42 5.65 5.58
C GLN A 1078 14.20 6.10 4.32
N PHE A 1079 15.47 5.71 4.19
CA PHE A 1079 16.31 6.05 3.05
C PHE A 1079 16.43 4.88 2.07
N ASP A 1080 16.40 5.19 0.76
CA ASP A 1080 16.67 4.21 -0.29
C ASP A 1080 18.10 3.63 -0.17
N PRO A 1081 18.39 2.46 -0.76
CA PRO A 1081 19.67 1.76 -0.57
C PRO A 1081 20.91 2.58 -0.96
N MET A 1082 20.82 3.43 -1.98
CA MET A 1082 21.92 4.30 -2.42
C MET A 1082 22.15 5.41 -1.41
N LYS A 1083 21.08 6.09 -0.97
CA LYS A 1083 21.18 7.11 0.09
C LYS A 1083 21.64 6.51 1.41
N ARG A 1084 21.19 5.31 1.76
CA ARG A 1084 21.62 4.62 2.98
C ARG A 1084 23.13 4.39 2.97
N LYS A 1085 23.70 3.91 1.86
CA LYS A 1085 25.16 3.72 1.75
C LYS A 1085 25.92 5.03 1.86
N THR A 1086 25.42 6.12 1.25
CA THR A 1086 26.01 7.46 1.39
C THR A 1086 25.93 7.97 2.82
N VAL A 1087 24.78 7.80 3.50
CA VAL A 1087 24.60 8.21 4.89
C VAL A 1087 25.51 7.38 5.79
N ILE A 1088 25.61 6.06 5.59
CA ILE A 1088 26.52 5.23 6.38
C ILE A 1088 27.97 5.62 6.09
N GLN A 1089 28.38 5.79 4.83
CA GLN A 1089 29.74 6.25 4.52
C GLN A 1089 30.04 7.63 5.10
N GLN A 1090 29.07 8.56 5.12
CA GLN A 1090 29.24 9.83 5.79
C GLN A 1090 29.34 9.66 7.29
N VAL A 1091 28.47 8.86 7.90
CA VAL A 1091 28.51 8.57 9.35
C VAL A 1091 29.83 7.90 9.73
N GLU A 1092 30.30 6.93 8.96
CA GLU A 1092 31.59 6.26 9.15
C GLU A 1092 32.79 7.16 8.85
N SER A 1093 32.69 8.10 7.88
CA SER A 1093 33.75 9.09 7.69
C SER A 1093 33.75 10.16 8.78
N LEU A 1094 32.62 10.33 9.46
CA LEU A 1094 32.46 11.27 10.55
C LEU A 1094 32.89 10.65 11.91
N VAL A 1095 32.73 9.34 12.08
CA VAL A 1095 33.20 8.55 13.25
C VAL A 1095 34.69 8.31 13.14
#